data_AF-A0A354RE04-F1
#
_entry.id   AF-A0A354RE04-F1
#
_cell.length_a   1.000
_cell.length_b   1.000
_cell.length_c   1.000
_cell.angle_alpha   90.00
_cell.angle_beta   90.00
_cell.angle_gamma   90.00
#
_symmetry.space_group_name_H-M   'P 1'
#
loop_
_entity.id
_entity.type
_entity.pdbx_description
1 polymer ?
#
loop_
_entity_poly.entity_id
_entity_poly.type
_entity_poly.pdbx_seq_one_letter_code
_entity_poly.pdbx_strand_id
1 'polypeptide(L)'
;MLYGMTVDSKGTVFVAQTDARNDVNGRAGTKKHGLKELGNRAFLNQVTRVRFEKGKAVKPEYFNLEPLPPADPREGMALATPFAITLSGDDSTLFVTAAGSDKVFSVDANSGEVLSRVGVEAVPRGITLEQDTLGKTAKAWVLNAVQNSVSVVDVSNPTDLRLIRTIPLEDPTHPEFKAGRIAFNNADFSSTKSFSCASCHPDGHTDQLLWVLETPIVSGGNQIMPRSTMPVRGLRDTAPFHWDGIPGDPYGGTNSASVRKAVKPNVDLQDPVCAPRHLVDGGLASTMRKYGDKSVNNEGKAGLMSSTERETLSRFLLGVTYPPAQRRAYDNKLSAKAEEGFELFHILGDNDPTKNKPNVCGDCHRMPFLVSTNTPGSGMETPTWRGAYDRFLILPQGRLNIIDFPFYRKVAEEGIPEREMWRFSWGGRSRFDPVWEMVLEGSTGFSGSLGRQVTINSANTEDALTNDLLDALELSSSEGAIVLQVEGLIFEEGDARSIILQYDSSLNGGSYIETAGQRKGFSRDRLFELANANQFVGTFTGRHGKNADFENPQPGIWAEGPIEKQRGAQKFPVLSKQKKTMVVSGRHLKEGASVIVNGRKAKGSVRLGDNERVEIELANLPPEGMHFVQLQNRDGLFTNDFIFHVSDKQIKIEDTGPDLSEAIATGNLSRIKRLVRSGADVNERAGDGGTPLSTAAFHGRLEIFRFLLQKGARPMAKNRDGNTPIHVAAFMGRFEIVNLILSKGANLNILNNRKETPIDVVSGEWSDELAGFYRLLNGLTTNEVDLQEIRKTRPHMQKLLKDASNAKLPKKNAPHSQPVNP
;
A
#
# COMPACT_ATOMS: atom_id res chain seq x y z
N MET A 1 -15.99 -5.06 -19.36
CA MET A 1 -15.19 -6.12 -18.71
C MET A 1 -15.52 -7.42 -19.42
N LEU A 2 -14.52 -8.09 -19.99
CA LEU A 2 -14.69 -9.31 -20.78
C LEU A 2 -14.41 -10.51 -19.85
N TYR A 3 -15.32 -11.48 -19.77
CA TYR A 3 -15.19 -12.60 -18.83
C TYR A 3 -14.99 -13.95 -19.53
N GLY A 4 -15.70 -14.18 -20.63
CA GLY A 4 -15.63 -15.44 -21.38
C GLY A 4 -15.90 -15.21 -22.86
N MET A 5 -15.37 -16.11 -23.69
CA MET A 5 -15.59 -16.08 -25.13
C MET A 5 -15.83 -17.48 -25.68
N THR A 6 -16.60 -17.57 -26.75
CA THR A 6 -16.76 -18.76 -27.58
C THR A 6 -16.84 -18.37 -29.05
N VAL A 7 -16.66 -19.32 -29.95
CA VAL A 7 -16.65 -19.09 -31.40
C VAL A 7 -17.51 -20.15 -32.07
N ASP A 8 -18.37 -19.73 -33.00
CA ASP A 8 -19.17 -20.65 -33.82
C ASP A 8 -18.36 -21.27 -34.97
N SER A 9 -18.92 -22.26 -35.68
CA SER A 9 -18.25 -22.90 -36.82
C SER A 9 -17.95 -21.96 -37.99
N LYS A 10 -18.54 -20.76 -38.02
CA LYS A 10 -18.35 -19.73 -39.06
C LYS A 10 -17.31 -18.67 -38.66
N GLY A 11 -16.74 -18.77 -37.46
CA GLY A 11 -15.78 -17.80 -36.93
C GLY A 11 -16.42 -16.55 -36.32
N THR A 12 -17.72 -16.57 -36.03
CA THR A 12 -18.37 -15.53 -35.22
C THR A 12 -17.95 -15.68 -33.77
N VAL A 13 -17.44 -14.61 -33.18
CA VAL A 13 -17.03 -14.57 -31.79
C VAL A 13 -18.18 -14.06 -30.92
N PHE A 14 -18.48 -14.77 -29.85
CA PHE A 14 -19.43 -14.36 -28.81
C PHE A 14 -18.67 -14.10 -27.51
N VAL A 15 -18.91 -12.96 -26.89
CA VAL A 15 -18.21 -12.54 -25.66
C VAL A 15 -19.22 -12.24 -24.56
N ALA A 16 -19.15 -12.97 -23.46
CA ALA A 16 -19.85 -12.65 -22.23
C ALA A 16 -19.17 -11.45 -21.57
N GLN A 17 -19.91 -10.36 -21.38
CA GLN A 17 -19.35 -9.12 -20.85
C GLN A 17 -20.32 -8.31 -20.01
N THR A 18 -19.73 -7.52 -19.14
CA THR A 18 -20.44 -6.52 -18.35
C THR A 18 -19.84 -5.16 -18.63
N ASP A 19 -20.70 -4.24 -19.03
CA ASP A 19 -20.30 -2.93 -19.49
C ASP A 19 -20.59 -1.88 -18.42
N ALA A 20 -19.52 -1.23 -17.95
CA ALA A 20 -19.58 -0.20 -16.92
C ALA A 20 -20.04 1.10 -17.56
N ARG A 21 -21.35 1.40 -17.50
CA ARG A 21 -22.00 2.35 -18.39
C ARG A 21 -22.28 3.72 -17.72
N ASN A 22 -22.03 4.79 -18.48
CA ASN A 22 -22.45 6.18 -18.25
C ASN A 22 -23.01 6.80 -19.54
N ASP A 23 -24.08 6.23 -20.11
CA ASP A 23 -23.98 5.70 -21.47
C ASP A 23 -24.95 6.17 -22.56
N VAL A 24 -25.44 7.40 -22.53
CA VAL A 24 -26.26 7.87 -23.67
C VAL A 24 -25.50 7.90 -25.01
N ASN A 25 -24.17 7.74 -25.04
CA ASN A 25 -23.39 7.71 -26.30
C ASN A 25 -22.27 6.65 -26.39
N GLY A 26 -22.17 5.70 -25.46
CA GLY A 26 -21.19 4.61 -25.55
C GLY A 26 -19.70 5.02 -25.47
N ARG A 27 -19.36 6.15 -24.85
CA ARG A 27 -17.96 6.53 -24.54
C ARG A 27 -17.77 6.74 -23.04
N ALA A 28 -16.79 6.07 -22.42
CA ALA A 28 -16.49 6.24 -21.00
C ALA A 28 -16.13 7.71 -20.68
N GLY A 29 -16.74 8.27 -19.63
CA GLY A 29 -16.29 9.51 -18.99
C GLY A 29 -16.48 10.82 -19.76
N THR A 30 -17.64 11.09 -20.41
CA THR A 30 -18.00 12.46 -20.84
C THR A 30 -19.44 12.87 -20.47
N LYS A 31 -19.64 14.19 -20.44
CA LYS A 31 -20.66 15.02 -19.77
C LYS A 31 -22.15 14.58 -19.78
N LYS A 32 -22.66 14.34 -18.55
CA LYS A 32 -23.97 14.79 -17.96
C LYS A 32 -24.89 13.75 -17.34
N HIS A 33 -24.60 12.45 -17.34
CA HIS A 33 -25.35 11.50 -16.50
C HIS A 33 -24.49 10.99 -15.33
N GLY A 34 -25.08 10.95 -14.14
CA GLY A 34 -24.58 10.25 -12.96
C GLY A 34 -25.36 8.95 -12.77
N LEU A 35 -25.04 8.20 -11.71
CA LEU A 35 -25.73 6.94 -11.43
C LEU A 35 -27.22 7.15 -11.08
N LYS A 36 -27.57 8.32 -10.54
CA LYS A 36 -28.98 8.73 -10.36
C LYS A 36 -29.77 8.67 -11.66
N GLU A 37 -29.22 9.21 -12.75
CA GLU A 37 -29.85 9.22 -14.08
C GLU A 37 -29.93 7.82 -14.70
N LEU A 38 -29.07 6.89 -14.27
CA LEU A 38 -29.06 5.48 -14.67
C LEU A 38 -29.86 4.57 -13.71
N GLY A 39 -30.57 5.13 -12.74
CA GLY A 39 -31.29 4.35 -11.73
C GLY A 39 -30.38 3.50 -10.83
N ASN A 40 -29.13 3.94 -10.61
CA ASN A 40 -28.02 3.23 -9.96
C ASN A 40 -27.68 1.87 -10.58
N ARG A 41 -27.92 1.71 -11.89
CA ARG A 41 -27.44 0.56 -12.64
C ARG A 41 -26.08 0.85 -13.27
N ALA A 42 -25.03 0.56 -12.50
CA ALA A 42 -23.65 0.82 -12.92
C ALA A 42 -23.20 -0.08 -14.09
N PHE A 43 -23.91 -1.19 -14.34
CA PHE A 43 -23.50 -2.25 -15.24
C PHE A 43 -24.64 -2.73 -16.13
N LEU A 44 -24.33 -2.92 -17.41
CA LEU A 44 -25.20 -3.61 -18.36
C LEU A 44 -24.59 -4.98 -18.67
N ASN A 45 -25.36 -6.02 -18.36
CA ASN A 45 -25.00 -7.42 -18.65
C ASN A 45 -25.38 -7.74 -20.10
N GLN A 46 -24.41 -8.18 -20.89
CA GLN A 46 -24.60 -8.41 -22.32
C GLN A 46 -23.75 -9.56 -22.87
N VAL A 47 -24.19 -10.11 -23.98
CA VAL A 47 -23.35 -10.92 -24.87
C VAL A 47 -23.05 -10.10 -26.11
N THR A 48 -21.76 -9.95 -26.46
CA THR A 48 -21.35 -9.26 -27.69
C THR A 48 -21.07 -10.26 -28.78
N ARG A 49 -21.68 -10.04 -29.95
CA ARG A 49 -21.44 -10.81 -31.17
C ARG A 49 -20.55 -10.03 -32.10
N VAL A 50 -19.44 -10.63 -32.53
CA VAL A 50 -18.49 -10.07 -33.50
C VAL A 50 -18.35 -11.04 -34.67
N ARG A 51 -18.93 -10.69 -35.81
CA ARG A 51 -18.75 -11.44 -37.05
C ARG A 51 -17.49 -10.97 -37.78
N PHE A 52 -16.94 -11.85 -38.63
CA PHE A 52 -15.79 -11.53 -39.46
C PHE A 52 -16.15 -11.67 -40.93
N GLU A 53 -15.87 -10.63 -41.70
CA GLU A 53 -16.02 -10.62 -43.15
C GLU A 53 -14.66 -10.34 -43.78
N LYS A 54 -14.18 -11.25 -44.63
CA LYS A 54 -12.86 -11.15 -45.30
C LYS A 54 -11.70 -10.89 -44.31
N GLY A 55 -11.73 -11.56 -43.16
CA GLY A 55 -10.71 -11.43 -42.11
C GLY A 55 -10.75 -10.12 -41.32
N LYS A 56 -11.80 -9.30 -41.49
CA LYS A 56 -12.01 -8.08 -40.69
C LYS A 56 -13.25 -8.21 -39.83
N ALA A 57 -13.13 -7.81 -38.57
CA ALA A 57 -14.28 -7.72 -37.67
C ALA A 57 -15.28 -6.69 -38.23
N VAL A 58 -16.54 -7.10 -38.35
CA VAL A 58 -17.64 -6.15 -38.59
C VAL A 58 -18.02 -5.44 -37.30
N LYS A 59 -18.93 -4.46 -37.38
CA LYS A 59 -19.42 -3.75 -36.21
C LYS A 59 -20.00 -4.73 -35.19
N PRO A 60 -19.56 -4.70 -33.92
CA PRO A 60 -20.11 -5.55 -32.87
C PRO A 60 -21.61 -5.31 -32.66
N GLU A 61 -22.33 -6.39 -32.38
CA GLU A 61 -23.73 -6.39 -32.01
C GLU A 61 -23.88 -6.79 -30.53
N TYR A 62 -24.80 -6.15 -29.83
CA TYR A 62 -24.96 -6.31 -28.39
C TYR A 62 -26.30 -6.94 -28.05
N PHE A 63 -26.26 -8.12 -27.44
CA PHE A 63 -27.41 -8.80 -26.87
C PHE A 63 -27.54 -8.38 -25.41
N ASN A 64 -28.45 -7.45 -25.13
CA ASN A 64 -28.74 -7.05 -23.75
C ASN A 64 -29.48 -8.18 -23.04
N LEU A 65 -28.90 -8.69 -21.96
CA LEU A 65 -29.47 -9.82 -21.21
C LEU A 65 -30.63 -9.41 -20.30
N GLU A 66 -30.80 -8.10 -20.13
CA GLU A 66 -31.74 -7.45 -19.23
C GLU A 66 -32.31 -6.21 -19.93
N PRO A 67 -33.51 -5.72 -19.55
CA PRO A 67 -34.05 -4.45 -20.06
C PRO A 67 -33.05 -3.31 -19.87
N LEU A 68 -33.06 -2.27 -20.70
CA LEU A 68 -32.21 -1.09 -20.49
C LEU A 68 -32.87 -0.09 -19.52
N PRO A 69 -32.09 0.66 -18.71
CA PRO A 69 -32.64 1.74 -17.88
C PRO A 69 -33.55 2.68 -18.67
N PRO A 70 -34.66 3.17 -18.08
CA PRO A 70 -35.01 3.06 -16.65
C PRO A 70 -35.71 1.75 -16.25
N ALA A 71 -35.87 0.79 -17.17
CA ALA A 71 -36.50 -0.49 -16.87
C ALA A 71 -35.51 -1.46 -16.17
N ASP A 72 -36.03 -2.17 -15.17
CA ASP A 72 -35.28 -3.14 -14.37
C ASP A 72 -35.74 -4.57 -14.71
N PRO A 73 -34.86 -5.58 -14.55
CA PRO A 73 -35.30 -6.97 -14.62
C PRO A 73 -36.35 -7.25 -13.53
N ARG A 74 -37.32 -8.11 -13.86
CA ARG A 74 -38.27 -8.62 -12.85
C ARG A 74 -37.52 -9.41 -11.78
N GLU A 75 -38.12 -9.52 -10.60
CA GLU A 75 -37.57 -10.33 -9.51
C GLU A 75 -37.24 -11.76 -9.97
N GLY A 76 -36.04 -12.24 -9.62
CA GLY A 76 -35.54 -13.56 -10.02
C GLY A 76 -35.06 -13.66 -11.48
N MET A 77 -35.25 -12.62 -12.29
CA MET A 77 -34.94 -12.66 -13.73
C MET A 77 -33.60 -12.04 -14.11
N ALA A 78 -32.91 -11.38 -13.18
CA ALA A 78 -31.62 -10.76 -13.43
C ALA A 78 -30.52 -11.79 -13.73
N LEU A 79 -29.55 -11.38 -14.56
CA LEU A 79 -28.46 -12.21 -15.09
C LEU A 79 -27.10 -11.55 -14.84
N ALA A 80 -26.90 -11.07 -13.62
CA ALA A 80 -25.62 -10.56 -13.17
C ALA A 80 -24.70 -11.75 -12.85
N THR A 81 -23.41 -11.75 -13.09
CA THR A 81 -22.63 -11.04 -14.09
C THR A 81 -22.30 -12.13 -15.12
N PRO A 82 -22.64 -11.99 -16.41
CA PRO A 82 -22.36 -13.01 -17.41
C PRO A 82 -20.86 -13.29 -17.43
N PHE A 83 -20.47 -14.56 -17.27
CA PHE A 83 -19.08 -14.95 -17.03
C PHE A 83 -18.57 -15.94 -18.06
N ALA A 84 -18.86 -17.24 -17.89
CA ALA A 84 -18.48 -18.26 -18.86
C ALA A 84 -19.55 -18.41 -19.93
N ILE A 85 -19.13 -18.70 -21.17
CA ILE A 85 -20.00 -18.86 -22.32
C ILE A 85 -19.50 -20.00 -23.19
N THR A 86 -20.42 -20.84 -23.67
CA THR A 86 -20.16 -21.92 -24.61
C THR A 86 -21.32 -22.03 -25.60
N LEU A 87 -21.13 -22.77 -26.69
CA LEU A 87 -22.06 -22.86 -27.82
C LEU A 87 -22.47 -24.33 -28.04
N SER A 88 -23.72 -24.57 -28.40
CA SER A 88 -24.20 -25.88 -28.83
C SER A 88 -23.49 -26.36 -30.11
N GLY A 89 -23.42 -27.67 -30.31
CA GLY A 89 -22.72 -28.25 -31.48
C GLY A 89 -23.33 -27.90 -32.84
N ASP A 90 -24.55 -27.38 -32.88
CA ASP A 90 -25.26 -26.89 -34.07
C ASP A 90 -25.21 -25.36 -34.23
N ASP A 91 -24.41 -24.68 -33.41
CA ASP A 91 -24.25 -23.23 -33.35
C ASP A 91 -25.51 -22.41 -33.05
N SER A 92 -26.63 -23.05 -32.68
CA SER A 92 -27.90 -22.34 -32.53
C SER A 92 -28.08 -21.68 -31.16
N THR A 93 -27.44 -22.23 -30.12
CA THR A 93 -27.73 -21.90 -28.72
C THR A 93 -26.44 -21.62 -27.96
N LEU A 94 -26.37 -20.46 -27.32
CA LEU A 94 -25.34 -20.13 -26.34
C LEU A 94 -25.80 -20.57 -24.96
N PHE A 95 -24.91 -21.18 -24.17
CA PHE A 95 -25.11 -21.43 -22.75
C PHE A 95 -24.13 -20.57 -21.96
N VAL A 96 -24.66 -19.77 -21.03
CA VAL A 96 -23.92 -18.72 -20.34
C VAL A 96 -24.15 -18.85 -18.84
N THR A 97 -23.10 -18.63 -18.05
CA THR A 97 -23.21 -18.53 -16.58
C THR A 97 -23.38 -17.07 -16.16
N ALA A 98 -24.24 -16.81 -15.17
CA ALA A 98 -24.42 -15.52 -14.53
C ALA A 98 -23.87 -15.59 -13.10
N ALA A 99 -22.61 -15.18 -12.91
CA ALA A 99 -21.84 -15.46 -11.70
C ALA A 99 -22.30 -14.70 -10.43
N GLY A 100 -23.06 -13.62 -10.57
CA GLY A 100 -23.55 -12.83 -9.43
C GLY A 100 -24.99 -13.16 -9.04
N SER A 101 -25.72 -13.83 -9.92
CA SER A 101 -27.12 -14.20 -9.76
C SER A 101 -27.29 -15.71 -9.60
N ASP A 102 -26.19 -16.46 -9.54
CA ASP A 102 -26.12 -17.91 -9.34
C ASP A 102 -27.00 -18.68 -10.33
N LYS A 103 -26.85 -18.36 -11.62
CA LYS A 103 -27.67 -18.93 -12.70
C LYS A 103 -26.85 -19.43 -13.87
N VAL A 104 -27.43 -20.37 -14.60
CA VAL A 104 -27.10 -20.68 -16.00
C VAL A 104 -28.30 -20.35 -16.87
N PHE A 105 -28.05 -19.79 -18.04
CA PHE A 105 -29.10 -19.42 -18.98
C PHE A 105 -28.69 -19.72 -20.42
N SER A 106 -29.70 -19.93 -21.25
CA SER A 106 -29.56 -20.19 -22.68
C SER A 106 -29.96 -18.95 -23.48
N VAL A 107 -29.28 -18.71 -24.59
CA VAL A 107 -29.54 -17.59 -25.50
C VAL A 107 -29.56 -18.11 -26.93
N ASP A 108 -30.54 -17.71 -27.73
CA ASP A 108 -30.51 -17.95 -29.18
C ASP A 108 -29.35 -17.17 -29.80
N ALA A 109 -28.44 -17.87 -30.47
CA ALA A 109 -27.20 -17.26 -31.01
C ALA A 109 -27.46 -16.26 -32.16
N ASN A 110 -28.63 -16.35 -32.80
CA ASN A 110 -28.99 -15.51 -33.93
C ASN A 110 -29.70 -14.23 -33.48
N SER A 111 -30.73 -14.36 -32.65
CA SER A 111 -31.58 -13.26 -32.18
C SER A 111 -31.04 -12.58 -30.92
N GLY A 112 -30.27 -13.31 -30.10
CA GLY A 112 -29.84 -12.85 -28.78
C GLY A 112 -30.92 -12.98 -27.70
N GLU A 113 -32.04 -13.65 -27.97
CA GLU A 113 -33.13 -13.85 -27.01
C GLU A 113 -32.73 -14.85 -25.93
N VAL A 114 -32.96 -14.50 -24.66
CA VAL A 114 -32.76 -15.41 -23.52
C VAL A 114 -33.92 -16.42 -23.47
N LEU A 115 -33.64 -17.67 -23.80
CA LEU A 115 -34.64 -18.74 -23.95
C LEU A 115 -35.07 -19.33 -22.61
N SER A 116 -34.12 -19.57 -21.71
CA SER A 116 -34.37 -20.19 -20.40
C SER A 116 -33.27 -19.87 -19.41
N ARG A 117 -33.50 -20.17 -18.13
CA ARG A 117 -32.53 -20.01 -17.04
C ARG A 117 -32.87 -20.94 -15.89
N VAL A 118 -31.84 -21.35 -15.16
CA VAL A 118 -31.95 -22.21 -13.99
C VAL A 118 -30.96 -21.77 -12.91
N GLY A 119 -31.38 -21.87 -11.65
CA GLY A 119 -30.50 -21.64 -10.50
C GLY A 119 -29.46 -22.75 -10.36
N VAL A 120 -28.24 -22.36 -10.01
CA VAL A 120 -27.14 -23.25 -9.64
C VAL A 120 -26.55 -22.76 -8.32
N GLU A 121 -25.49 -23.39 -7.84
CA GLU A 121 -24.84 -22.92 -6.61
C GLU A 121 -24.02 -21.64 -6.82
N ALA A 122 -23.50 -21.09 -5.71
CA ALA A 122 -22.85 -19.80 -5.67
C ALA A 122 -21.68 -19.64 -6.65
N VAL A 123 -21.78 -18.58 -7.45
CA VAL A 123 -20.74 -18.02 -8.33
C VAL A 123 -20.31 -18.98 -9.46
N PRO A 124 -21.20 -19.30 -10.41
CA PRO A 124 -20.89 -20.14 -11.56
C PRO A 124 -19.96 -19.41 -12.55
N ARG A 125 -18.72 -19.89 -12.71
CA ARG A 125 -17.68 -19.27 -13.56
C ARG A 125 -17.06 -20.20 -14.58
N GLY A 126 -17.46 -21.46 -14.64
CA GLY A 126 -17.06 -22.40 -15.68
C GLY A 126 -18.28 -23.15 -16.21
N ILE A 127 -18.27 -23.46 -17.50
CA ILE A 127 -19.30 -24.29 -18.14
C ILE A 127 -18.68 -25.12 -19.27
N THR A 128 -19.04 -26.39 -19.34
CA THR A 128 -18.77 -27.24 -20.50
C THR A 128 -19.99 -28.10 -20.82
N LEU A 129 -20.13 -28.50 -22.07
CA LEU A 129 -21.27 -29.27 -22.56
C LEU A 129 -20.90 -30.75 -22.74
N GLU A 130 -21.84 -31.62 -22.39
CA GLU A 130 -21.82 -33.05 -22.70
C GLU A 130 -22.83 -33.30 -23.82
N GLN A 131 -22.38 -33.97 -24.87
CA GLN A 131 -23.23 -34.42 -25.96
C GLN A 131 -23.76 -35.82 -25.68
N ASP A 132 -24.96 -36.12 -26.14
CA ASP A 132 -25.50 -37.48 -26.18
C ASP A 132 -24.83 -38.32 -27.29
N THR A 133 -25.24 -39.60 -27.38
CA THR A 133 -24.75 -40.54 -28.39
C THR A 133 -25.10 -40.15 -29.83
N LEU A 134 -26.02 -39.19 -30.02
CA LEU A 134 -26.42 -38.63 -31.31
C LEU A 134 -25.72 -37.29 -31.60
N GLY A 135 -24.79 -36.86 -30.75
CA GLY A 135 -24.05 -35.60 -30.89
C GLY A 135 -24.84 -34.35 -30.49
N LYS A 136 -26.05 -34.51 -29.92
CA LYS A 136 -26.85 -33.38 -29.44
C LYS A 136 -26.43 -32.99 -28.04
N THR A 137 -26.44 -31.69 -27.77
CA THR A 137 -26.17 -31.16 -26.43
C THR A 137 -27.21 -31.70 -25.44
N ALA A 138 -26.77 -32.38 -24.39
CA ALA A 138 -27.66 -33.04 -23.42
C ALA A 138 -27.49 -32.48 -22.00
N LYS A 139 -26.25 -32.28 -21.55
CA LYS A 139 -25.98 -31.74 -20.21
C LYS A 139 -24.96 -30.60 -20.25
N ALA A 140 -25.02 -29.73 -19.26
CA ALA A 140 -23.96 -28.78 -18.95
C ALA A 140 -23.37 -29.09 -17.57
N TRP A 141 -22.04 -29.09 -17.48
CA TRP A 141 -21.28 -29.20 -16.25
C TRP A 141 -20.77 -27.81 -15.88
N VAL A 142 -21.21 -27.31 -14.73
CA VAL A 142 -21.06 -25.91 -14.34
C VAL A 142 -20.22 -25.84 -13.08
N LEU A 143 -19.05 -25.19 -13.16
CA LEU A 143 -18.18 -24.99 -12.00
C LEU A 143 -18.65 -23.78 -11.18
N ASN A 144 -19.17 -24.05 -9.99
CA ASN A 144 -19.55 -23.04 -8.99
C ASN A 144 -18.31 -22.69 -8.17
N ALA A 145 -17.57 -21.68 -8.63
CA ALA A 145 -16.18 -21.46 -8.24
C ALA A 145 -16.01 -21.04 -6.77
N VAL A 146 -17.00 -20.36 -6.18
CA VAL A 146 -16.96 -19.96 -4.76
C VAL A 146 -17.67 -20.99 -3.88
N GLN A 147 -18.67 -21.69 -4.41
CA GLN A 147 -19.27 -22.81 -3.68
C GLN A 147 -18.34 -24.03 -3.58
N ASN A 148 -17.36 -24.17 -4.47
CA ASN A 148 -16.57 -25.39 -4.64
C ASN A 148 -17.48 -26.59 -4.93
N SER A 149 -18.26 -26.48 -5.99
CA SER A 149 -19.13 -27.57 -6.44
C SER A 149 -19.27 -27.55 -7.96
N VAL A 150 -19.76 -28.66 -8.52
CA VAL A 150 -20.14 -28.77 -9.92
C VAL A 150 -21.63 -29.04 -10.04
N SER A 151 -22.38 -28.11 -10.64
CA SER A 151 -23.79 -28.34 -10.96
C SER A 151 -23.91 -29.03 -12.32
N VAL A 152 -24.70 -30.10 -12.37
CA VAL A 152 -25.03 -30.83 -13.59
C VAL A 152 -26.43 -30.38 -14.01
N VAL A 153 -26.54 -29.77 -15.18
CA VAL A 153 -27.77 -29.16 -15.69
C VAL A 153 -28.22 -29.90 -16.95
N ASP A 154 -29.49 -30.26 -17.05
CA ASP A 154 -30.12 -30.71 -18.28
C ASP A 154 -30.29 -29.50 -19.22
N VAL A 155 -29.68 -29.59 -20.40
CA VAL A 155 -29.72 -28.56 -21.44
C VAL A 155 -30.24 -29.11 -22.77
N SER A 156 -30.82 -30.31 -22.74
CA SER A 156 -31.37 -31.00 -23.92
C SER A 156 -32.52 -30.23 -24.56
N ASN A 157 -33.25 -29.45 -23.75
CA ASN A 157 -34.21 -28.46 -24.21
C ASN A 157 -33.73 -27.03 -23.84
N PRO A 158 -33.23 -26.23 -24.82
CA PRO A 158 -32.79 -24.86 -24.58
C PRO A 158 -33.84 -23.93 -23.96
N THR A 159 -35.13 -24.22 -24.05
CA THR A 159 -36.19 -23.39 -23.45
C THR A 159 -36.58 -23.84 -22.04
N ASP A 160 -36.01 -24.93 -21.52
CA ASP A 160 -36.37 -25.51 -20.21
C ASP A 160 -35.16 -26.18 -19.56
N LEU A 161 -34.24 -25.36 -19.05
CA LEU A 161 -33.05 -25.85 -18.33
C LEU A 161 -33.43 -26.35 -16.94
N ARG A 162 -32.85 -27.49 -16.52
CA ARG A 162 -33.17 -28.08 -15.21
C ARG A 162 -31.92 -28.55 -14.48
N LEU A 163 -31.79 -28.18 -13.21
CA LEU A 163 -30.70 -28.69 -12.37
C LEU A 163 -30.97 -30.16 -12.07
N ILE A 164 -30.05 -31.05 -12.47
CA ILE A 164 -30.14 -32.49 -12.22
C ILE A 164 -29.60 -32.80 -10.82
N ARG A 165 -28.37 -32.34 -10.53
CA ARG A 165 -27.70 -32.53 -9.24
C ARG A 165 -26.53 -31.57 -9.08
N THR A 166 -26.04 -31.46 -7.85
CA THR A 166 -24.81 -30.76 -7.51
C THR A 166 -23.82 -31.75 -6.90
N ILE A 167 -22.56 -31.71 -7.35
CA ILE A 167 -21.45 -32.52 -6.86
C ILE A 167 -20.56 -31.61 -6.00
N PRO A 168 -20.44 -31.83 -4.68
CA PRO A 168 -19.53 -31.06 -3.85
C PRO A 168 -18.08 -31.40 -4.19
N LEU A 169 -17.20 -30.39 -4.18
CA LEU A 169 -15.75 -30.55 -4.27
C LEU A 169 -15.13 -30.32 -2.89
N GLU A 170 -13.89 -30.81 -2.70
CA GLU A 170 -13.12 -30.46 -1.51
C GLU A 170 -12.85 -28.95 -1.48
N ASP A 171 -13.08 -28.35 -0.32
CA ASP A 171 -12.88 -26.92 -0.09
C ASP A 171 -12.14 -26.69 1.22
N PRO A 172 -10.84 -26.35 1.17
CA PRO A 172 -10.06 -26.05 2.36
C PRO A 172 -10.35 -24.64 2.91
N THR A 173 -11.22 -23.85 2.26
CA THR A 173 -11.51 -22.48 2.66
C THR A 173 -12.29 -22.44 3.98
N HIS A 174 -11.89 -21.55 4.89
CA HIS A 174 -12.62 -21.33 6.13
C HIS A 174 -14.10 -21.00 5.86
N PRO A 175 -15.08 -21.65 6.53
CA PRO A 175 -16.50 -21.48 6.21
C PRO A 175 -17.01 -20.03 6.28
N GLU A 176 -16.55 -19.24 7.27
CA GLU A 176 -16.94 -17.83 7.37
C GLU A 176 -16.37 -16.99 6.21
N PHE A 177 -15.13 -17.26 5.81
CA PHE A 177 -14.50 -16.56 4.70
C PHE A 177 -15.22 -16.88 3.38
N LYS A 178 -15.58 -18.15 3.18
CA LYS A 178 -16.41 -18.59 2.05
C LYS A 178 -17.76 -17.89 2.04
N ALA A 179 -18.47 -17.86 3.17
CA ALA A 179 -19.78 -17.23 3.29
C ALA A 179 -19.71 -15.73 2.92
N GLY A 180 -18.71 -15.01 3.40
CA GLY A 180 -18.53 -13.59 3.05
C GLY A 180 -18.12 -13.38 1.61
N ARG A 181 -17.34 -14.31 1.01
CA ARG A 181 -17.01 -14.30 -0.42
C ARG A 181 -18.25 -14.55 -1.29
N ILE A 182 -19.16 -15.44 -0.89
CA ILE A 182 -20.47 -15.62 -1.53
C ILE A 182 -21.25 -14.30 -1.44
N ALA A 183 -21.32 -13.71 -0.24
CA ALA A 183 -22.05 -12.46 -0.04
C ALA A 183 -21.52 -11.31 -0.91
N PHE A 184 -20.20 -11.22 -1.09
CA PHE A 184 -19.56 -10.22 -1.96
C PHE A 184 -19.94 -10.38 -3.44
N ASN A 185 -20.22 -11.61 -3.89
CA ASN A 185 -20.59 -11.90 -5.27
C ASN A 185 -22.11 -11.85 -5.52
N ASN A 186 -22.94 -11.88 -4.49
CA ASN A 186 -24.39 -11.97 -4.64
C ASN A 186 -25.01 -10.63 -5.08
N ALA A 187 -25.66 -10.63 -6.24
CA ALA A 187 -26.29 -9.47 -6.85
C ALA A 187 -27.66 -9.14 -6.24
N ASP A 188 -28.28 -10.08 -5.51
CA ASP A 188 -29.58 -9.88 -4.84
C ASP A 188 -29.53 -8.80 -3.76
N PHE A 189 -28.33 -8.42 -3.30
CA PHE A 189 -28.14 -7.30 -2.38
C PHE A 189 -28.25 -5.93 -3.06
N SER A 190 -28.22 -5.86 -4.38
CA SER A 190 -28.55 -4.64 -5.12
C SER A 190 -30.05 -4.53 -5.38
N SER A 191 -30.62 -3.33 -5.30
CA SER A 191 -32.04 -3.09 -5.60
C SER A 191 -32.43 -3.51 -7.03
N THR A 192 -31.48 -3.49 -7.97
CA THR A 192 -31.71 -3.86 -9.38
C THR A 192 -31.45 -5.34 -9.64
N LYS A 193 -30.84 -6.07 -8.70
CA LYS A 193 -30.36 -7.45 -8.84
C LYS A 193 -29.38 -7.69 -10.02
N SER A 194 -28.94 -6.60 -10.67
CA SER A 194 -28.21 -6.63 -11.95
C SER A 194 -26.69 -6.53 -11.79
N PHE A 195 -26.18 -6.34 -10.57
CA PHE A 195 -24.77 -6.38 -10.27
C PHE A 195 -24.52 -6.66 -8.78
N SER A 196 -23.31 -7.09 -8.47
CA SER A 196 -22.78 -7.27 -7.12
C SER A 196 -21.51 -6.46 -6.92
N CYS A 197 -20.94 -6.51 -5.71
CA CYS A 197 -19.65 -5.90 -5.45
C CYS A 197 -18.56 -6.52 -6.36
N ALA A 198 -18.66 -7.82 -6.65
CA ALA A 198 -17.74 -8.53 -7.54
C ALA A 198 -17.92 -8.22 -9.04
N SER A 199 -19.07 -7.69 -9.48
CA SER A 199 -19.31 -7.36 -10.89
C SER A 199 -18.27 -6.39 -11.45
N CYS A 200 -17.65 -5.56 -10.61
CA CYS A 200 -16.61 -4.62 -11.01
C CYS A 200 -15.21 -5.26 -11.17
N HIS A 201 -15.05 -6.55 -10.82
CA HIS A 201 -13.75 -7.18 -10.51
C HIS A 201 -13.64 -8.59 -11.15
N PRO A 202 -13.46 -8.66 -12.49
CA PRO A 202 -13.54 -9.90 -13.27
C PRO A 202 -12.60 -11.01 -12.84
N ASP A 203 -11.39 -10.64 -12.42
CA ASP A 203 -10.30 -11.60 -12.29
C ASP A 203 -10.38 -12.38 -10.98
N GLY A 204 -11.24 -11.96 -10.03
CA GLY A 204 -11.37 -12.58 -8.70
C GLY A 204 -10.14 -12.47 -7.80
N HIS A 205 -8.99 -12.07 -8.35
CA HIS A 205 -7.68 -11.94 -7.70
C HIS A 205 -7.22 -10.49 -7.53
N THR A 206 -7.81 -9.55 -8.26
CA THR A 206 -7.48 -8.11 -8.38
C THR A 206 -8.84 -7.41 -8.51
N ASP A 207 -9.57 -7.22 -7.43
CA ASP A 207 -9.70 -5.94 -6.74
C ASP A 207 -10.96 -6.09 -5.89
N GLN A 208 -10.92 -5.73 -4.62
CA GLN A 208 -12.05 -5.94 -3.70
C GLN A 208 -12.57 -4.59 -3.24
N LEU A 209 -12.93 -3.76 -4.22
CA LEU A 209 -13.27 -2.36 -4.03
C LEU A 209 -14.75 -2.28 -3.66
N LEU A 210 -15.05 -1.79 -2.47
CA LEU A 210 -16.41 -1.33 -2.19
C LEU A 210 -16.58 0.08 -2.72
N TRP A 211 -17.60 0.25 -3.57
CA TRP A 211 -17.94 1.54 -4.15
C TRP A 211 -18.79 2.32 -3.15
N VAL A 212 -18.30 3.49 -2.75
CA VAL A 212 -19.10 4.49 -2.01
C VAL A 212 -19.22 5.73 -2.90
N LEU A 213 -20.40 5.96 -3.44
CA LEU A 213 -20.62 6.97 -4.48
C LEU A 213 -21.08 8.32 -3.93
N GLU A 214 -21.78 8.31 -2.80
CA GLU A 214 -22.20 9.51 -2.09
C GLU A 214 -21.16 9.86 -1.03
N THR A 215 -19.90 10.03 -1.45
CA THR A 215 -18.87 10.58 -0.54
C THR A 215 -19.25 12.02 -0.17
N PRO A 216 -19.08 12.42 1.11
CA PRO A 216 -19.37 13.78 1.53
C PRO A 216 -18.61 14.80 0.66
N ILE A 217 -19.29 15.87 0.25
CA ILE A 217 -18.63 17.00 -0.42
C ILE A 217 -17.63 17.60 0.57
N VAL A 218 -16.36 17.67 0.16
CA VAL A 218 -15.30 18.24 0.99
C VAL A 218 -15.68 19.67 1.39
N SER A 219 -15.65 19.95 2.69
CA SER A 219 -15.97 21.26 3.24
C SER A 219 -15.11 22.36 2.59
N GLY A 220 -15.70 23.24 1.78
CA GLY A 220 -14.98 24.34 1.10
C GLY A 220 -14.50 24.03 -0.32
N GLY A 221 -14.77 22.82 -0.84
CA GLY A 221 -14.64 22.48 -2.26
C GLY A 221 -16.00 22.41 -2.96
N ASN A 222 -16.02 22.64 -4.27
CA ASN A 222 -17.19 22.42 -5.14
C ASN A 222 -17.04 21.15 -6.00
N GLN A 223 -16.03 20.32 -5.71
CA GLN A 223 -15.74 19.10 -6.44
C GLN A 223 -16.51 17.91 -5.83
N ILE A 224 -17.33 17.24 -6.64
CA ILE A 224 -17.77 15.87 -6.36
C ILE A 224 -16.52 15.01 -6.53
N MET A 225 -16.05 14.41 -5.44
CA MET A 225 -14.82 13.62 -5.48
C MET A 225 -14.99 12.42 -6.43
N PRO A 226 -13.97 12.10 -7.25
CA PRO A 226 -14.06 10.98 -8.16
C PRO A 226 -14.31 9.68 -7.38
N ARG A 227 -15.05 8.78 -8.01
CA ARG A 227 -15.33 7.41 -7.60
C ARG A 227 -14.12 6.80 -6.88
N SER A 228 -14.16 6.70 -5.56
CA SER A 228 -13.04 6.16 -4.77
C SER A 228 -13.13 4.63 -4.78
N THR A 229 -12.36 4.01 -5.65
CA THR A 229 -12.09 2.56 -5.60
C THR A 229 -10.91 2.30 -4.68
N MET A 230 -11.11 1.56 -3.58
CA MET A 230 -10.07 1.26 -2.57
C MET A 230 -9.88 -0.26 -2.41
N PRO A 231 -8.66 -0.80 -2.60
CA PRO A 231 -8.40 -2.19 -2.25
C PRO A 231 -8.50 -2.39 -0.73
N VAL A 232 -9.34 -3.33 -0.30
CA VAL A 232 -9.55 -3.64 1.12
C VAL A 232 -8.56 -4.73 1.60
N ARG A 233 -7.36 -4.79 1.02
CA ARG A 233 -6.42 -5.92 1.19
C ARG A 233 -5.35 -5.64 2.24
N GLY A 234 -5.13 -6.61 3.12
CA GLY A 234 -4.06 -6.62 4.12
C GLY A 234 -4.14 -5.47 5.12
N LEU A 235 -5.35 -4.97 5.37
CA LEU A 235 -5.62 -3.81 6.22
C LEU A 235 -6.18 -4.18 7.61
N ARG A 236 -6.12 -5.47 8.00
CA ARG A 236 -6.62 -5.92 9.30
C ARG A 236 -5.89 -5.18 10.42
N ASP A 237 -6.63 -4.32 11.11
CA ASP A 237 -6.21 -3.42 12.18
C ASP A 237 -5.36 -2.20 11.78
N THR A 238 -5.18 -1.93 10.49
CA THR A 238 -4.59 -0.68 9.99
C THR A 238 -5.62 0.19 9.31
N ALA A 239 -6.79 0.32 9.94
CA ALA A 239 -7.79 1.32 9.59
C ALA A 239 -7.20 2.74 9.74
N PRO A 240 -7.73 3.78 9.06
CA PRO A 240 -8.94 3.80 8.26
C PRO A 240 -8.74 3.43 6.79
N PHE A 241 -9.84 2.94 6.21
CA PHE A 241 -9.95 2.54 4.81
C PHE A 241 -10.14 3.71 3.83
N HIS A 242 -10.22 4.97 4.30
CA HIS A 242 -10.47 6.12 3.41
C HIS A 242 -9.80 7.44 3.84
N TRP A 243 -9.65 8.33 2.87
CA TRP A 243 -8.96 9.61 2.92
C TRP A 243 -9.92 10.80 3.06
N ASP A 244 -11.17 10.64 2.62
CA ASP A 244 -12.08 11.78 2.48
C ASP A 244 -13.52 11.54 2.97
N GLY A 245 -13.82 11.70 4.27
CA GLY A 245 -15.21 11.68 4.77
C GLY A 245 -15.65 10.41 5.52
N ILE A 246 -14.72 9.80 6.24
CA ILE A 246 -14.49 8.36 6.44
C ILE A 246 -15.62 7.61 7.20
N PRO A 247 -16.39 6.74 6.54
CA PRO A 247 -17.05 5.61 7.21
C PRO A 247 -15.96 4.69 7.77
N GLY A 248 -15.96 4.45 9.08
CA GLY A 248 -15.00 3.51 9.69
C GLY A 248 -13.66 4.14 10.14
N ASP A 249 -13.68 5.37 10.66
CA ASP A 249 -12.53 6.10 11.19
C ASP A 249 -12.20 5.76 12.67
N PRO A 250 -11.10 5.05 12.96
CA PRO A 250 -10.60 4.76 14.31
C PRO A 250 -9.93 5.93 15.03
N TYR A 251 -9.53 6.98 14.32
CA TYR A 251 -8.63 7.99 14.87
C TYR A 251 -9.27 9.37 14.97
N GLY A 252 -10.25 9.68 14.13
CA GLY A 252 -10.85 11.01 14.07
C GLY A 252 -9.84 12.05 13.58
N GLY A 253 -10.00 13.29 14.06
CA GLY A 253 -9.16 14.44 13.69
C GLY A 253 -9.77 15.31 12.60
N THR A 254 -9.00 16.25 12.07
CA THR A 254 -9.42 17.07 10.93
C THR A 254 -9.21 16.28 9.64
N ASN A 255 -10.31 15.92 8.97
CA ASN A 255 -10.31 15.14 7.74
C ASN A 255 -11.19 15.82 6.68
N SER A 256 -11.33 15.24 5.50
CA SER A 256 -12.10 15.90 4.43
C SER A 256 -13.60 16.07 4.74
N ALA A 257 -14.16 15.28 5.67
CA ALA A 257 -15.52 15.50 6.17
C ALA A 257 -15.63 16.89 6.80
N SER A 258 -14.57 17.35 7.47
CA SER A 258 -14.49 18.66 8.10
C SER A 258 -13.06 19.19 8.12
N VAL A 259 -12.61 19.82 7.02
CA VAL A 259 -11.23 20.34 6.89
C VAL A 259 -10.89 21.50 7.84
N ARG A 260 -11.88 22.00 8.61
CA ARG A 260 -11.72 23.15 9.52
C ARG A 260 -11.96 22.79 11.00
N LYS A 261 -12.44 21.59 11.31
CA LYS A 261 -12.74 21.16 12.69
C LYS A 261 -12.40 19.69 12.87
N ALA A 262 -11.95 19.32 14.05
CA ALA A 262 -11.71 17.92 14.38
C ALA A 262 -13.06 17.17 14.50
N VAL A 263 -13.12 15.96 13.92
CA VAL A 263 -14.22 15.00 14.05
C VAL A 263 -13.79 13.88 15.01
N LYS A 264 -14.72 13.32 15.78
CA LYS A 264 -14.42 12.18 16.67
C LYS A 264 -14.28 10.87 15.86
N PRO A 265 -13.52 9.89 16.34
CA PRO A 265 -13.60 8.51 15.83
C PRO A 265 -15.04 8.02 15.80
N ASN A 266 -15.37 7.15 14.83
CA ASN A 266 -16.70 6.57 14.67
C ASN A 266 -16.73 5.04 14.69
N VAL A 267 -15.61 4.40 15.04
CA VAL A 267 -15.52 2.94 15.21
C VAL A 267 -15.19 2.58 16.66
N ASP A 268 -15.59 1.37 17.02
CA ASP A 268 -15.12 0.72 18.24
C ASP A 268 -13.79 0.00 17.96
N LEU A 269 -12.72 0.40 18.64
CA LEU A 269 -11.40 -0.22 18.51
C LEU A 269 -11.35 -1.64 19.09
N GLN A 270 -12.34 -2.04 19.88
CA GLN A 270 -12.47 -3.41 20.41
C GLN A 270 -13.20 -4.34 19.43
N ASP A 271 -13.87 -3.78 18.41
CA ASP A 271 -14.58 -4.54 17.38
C ASP A 271 -13.86 -4.41 16.02
N PRO A 272 -12.99 -5.37 15.65
CA PRO A 272 -12.18 -5.27 14.43
C PRO A 272 -13.04 -5.20 13.16
N VAL A 273 -14.28 -5.72 13.17
CA VAL A 273 -15.19 -5.65 12.03
C VAL A 273 -15.99 -4.34 11.97
N CYS A 274 -15.94 -3.50 13.00
CA CYS A 274 -16.67 -2.24 13.04
C CYS A 274 -16.31 -1.34 11.86
N ALA A 275 -15.01 -1.14 11.63
CA ALA A 275 -14.51 -0.29 10.56
C ALA A 275 -14.92 -0.76 9.14
N PRO A 276 -14.73 -2.03 8.73
CA PRO A 276 -15.24 -2.50 7.43
C PRO A 276 -16.78 -2.53 7.35
N ARG A 277 -17.50 -2.69 8.48
CA ARG A 277 -18.96 -2.62 8.50
C ARG A 277 -19.49 -1.25 8.07
N HIS A 278 -18.81 -0.16 8.46
CA HIS A 278 -19.14 1.17 7.96
C HIS A 278 -18.97 1.31 6.44
N LEU A 279 -17.96 0.65 5.86
CA LEU A 279 -17.74 0.62 4.42
C LEU A 279 -18.84 -0.18 3.70
N VAL A 280 -19.23 -1.34 4.25
CA VAL A 280 -20.35 -2.16 3.76
C VAL A 280 -21.65 -1.36 3.82
N ASP A 281 -21.95 -0.72 4.96
CA ASP A 281 -23.14 0.08 5.15
C ASP A 281 -23.21 1.26 4.16
N GLY A 282 -22.10 1.96 3.96
CA GLY A 282 -22.00 3.06 3.00
C GLY A 282 -22.17 2.60 1.55
N GLY A 283 -21.58 1.46 1.16
CA GLY A 283 -21.72 0.89 -0.17
C GLY A 283 -23.14 0.42 -0.47
N LEU A 284 -23.80 -0.19 0.51
CA LEU A 284 -25.21 -0.61 0.40
C LEU A 284 -26.16 0.57 0.35
N ALA A 285 -25.92 1.62 1.14
CA ALA A 285 -26.78 2.80 1.19
C ALA A 285 -26.69 3.67 -0.08
N SER A 286 -25.55 3.65 -0.76
CA SER A 286 -25.28 4.50 -1.93
C SER A 286 -25.27 3.74 -3.25
N THR A 287 -24.36 2.79 -3.44
CA THR A 287 -24.13 2.13 -4.72
C THR A 287 -25.13 1.03 -5.02
N MET A 288 -25.40 0.17 -4.05
CA MET A 288 -26.25 -1.01 -4.28
C MET A 288 -27.74 -0.67 -4.24
N ARG A 289 -28.11 0.53 -3.79
CA ARG A 289 -29.50 0.95 -3.60
C ARG A 289 -29.95 1.94 -4.66
N LYS A 290 -31.11 1.73 -5.29
CA LYS A 290 -31.66 2.65 -6.29
C LYS A 290 -32.00 4.02 -5.68
N TYR A 291 -31.83 5.10 -6.44
CA TYR A 291 -32.21 6.44 -5.97
C TYR A 291 -33.71 6.50 -5.61
N GLY A 292 -34.02 6.92 -4.39
CA GLY A 292 -35.39 6.99 -3.88
C GLY A 292 -35.96 5.65 -3.38
N ASP A 293 -35.24 4.54 -3.51
CA ASP A 293 -35.59 3.27 -2.86
C ASP A 293 -35.65 3.50 -1.34
N LYS A 294 -36.62 2.90 -0.65
CA LYS A 294 -36.81 2.99 0.81
C LYS A 294 -36.52 1.67 1.54
N SER A 295 -36.00 0.66 0.83
CA SER A 295 -35.65 -0.63 1.41
C SER A 295 -34.68 -0.47 2.57
N VAL A 296 -35.02 -1.11 3.68
CA VAL A 296 -34.16 -1.25 4.84
C VAL A 296 -34.07 -2.72 5.24
N ASN A 297 -32.96 -3.08 5.87
CA ASN A 297 -32.76 -4.42 6.40
C ASN A 297 -33.48 -4.62 7.74
N ASN A 298 -33.23 -5.78 8.37
CA ASN A 298 -33.74 -6.16 9.68
C ASN A 298 -33.27 -5.28 10.86
N GLU A 299 -32.39 -4.30 10.64
CA GLU A 299 -31.94 -3.31 11.63
C GLU A 299 -32.36 -1.88 11.27
N GLY A 300 -33.16 -1.70 10.21
CA GLY A 300 -33.53 -0.37 9.72
C GLY A 300 -32.43 0.36 8.94
N LYS A 301 -31.32 -0.31 8.60
CA LYS A 301 -30.25 0.24 7.76
C LYS A 301 -30.61 0.14 6.27
N ALA A 302 -30.18 1.12 5.49
CA ALA A 302 -30.43 1.17 4.04
C ALA A 302 -29.89 -0.04 3.27
N GLY A 303 -30.71 -0.59 2.35
CA GLY A 303 -30.36 -1.73 1.50
C GLY A 303 -30.92 -3.06 2.01
N LEU A 304 -30.82 -4.11 1.19
CA LEU A 304 -31.51 -5.39 1.40
C LEU A 304 -30.75 -6.39 2.29
N MET A 305 -29.42 -6.25 2.38
CA MET A 305 -28.56 -7.18 3.13
C MET A 305 -28.83 -7.11 4.64
N SER A 306 -29.07 -8.27 5.25
CA SER A 306 -29.31 -8.43 6.69
C SER A 306 -28.08 -8.08 7.54
N SER A 307 -28.28 -7.89 8.84
CA SER A 307 -27.20 -7.65 9.80
C SER A 307 -26.14 -8.76 9.79
N THR A 308 -26.57 -10.03 9.78
CA THR A 308 -25.68 -11.20 9.73
C THR A 308 -24.86 -11.23 8.44
N GLU A 309 -25.46 -10.91 7.30
CA GLU A 309 -24.75 -10.88 6.01
C GLU A 309 -23.76 -9.72 5.95
N ARG A 310 -24.11 -8.54 6.49
CA ARG A 310 -23.19 -7.40 6.60
C ARG A 310 -21.99 -7.73 7.48
N GLU A 311 -22.23 -8.40 8.60
CA GLU A 311 -21.20 -8.89 9.51
C GLU A 311 -20.26 -9.88 8.79
N THR A 312 -20.85 -10.87 8.11
CA THR A 312 -20.12 -11.91 7.37
C THR A 312 -19.27 -11.29 6.26
N LEU A 313 -19.83 -10.33 5.51
CA LEU A 313 -19.08 -9.59 4.49
C LEU A 313 -17.95 -8.76 5.10
N SER A 314 -18.20 -8.09 6.23
CA SER A 314 -17.19 -7.29 6.94
C SER A 314 -16.01 -8.14 7.41
N ARG A 315 -16.29 -9.36 7.90
CA ARG A 315 -15.27 -10.36 8.24
C ARG A 315 -14.47 -10.79 7.02
N PHE A 316 -15.13 -11.15 5.93
CA PHE A 316 -14.43 -11.48 4.68
C PHE A 316 -13.47 -10.36 4.27
N LEU A 317 -13.90 -9.10 4.31
CA LEU A 317 -13.05 -7.95 3.98
C LEU A 317 -11.81 -7.83 4.88
N LEU A 318 -11.91 -8.13 6.18
CA LEU A 318 -10.74 -8.18 7.07
C LEU A 318 -9.79 -9.33 6.76
N GLY A 319 -10.33 -10.45 6.28
CA GLY A 319 -9.57 -11.66 5.99
C GLY A 319 -8.75 -11.61 4.70
N VAL A 320 -8.90 -10.54 3.92
CA VAL A 320 -8.30 -10.45 2.59
C VAL A 320 -6.86 -10.01 2.73
N THR A 321 -5.94 -10.84 2.27
CA THR A 321 -4.51 -10.61 2.31
C THR A 321 -4.01 -9.84 1.08
N TYR A 322 -2.79 -9.33 1.14
CA TYR A 322 -2.10 -8.82 -0.07
C TYR A 322 -1.98 -9.93 -1.12
N PRO A 323 -2.01 -9.62 -2.43
CA PRO A 323 -1.69 -10.63 -3.43
C PRO A 323 -0.22 -11.02 -3.35
N PRO A 324 0.17 -12.24 -3.78
CA PRO A 324 1.57 -12.57 -4.02
C PRO A 324 2.21 -11.58 -4.98
N ALA A 325 3.48 -11.24 -4.74
CA ALA A 325 4.24 -10.35 -5.60
C ALA A 325 4.33 -10.91 -7.02
N GLN A 326 3.98 -10.09 -8.02
CA GLN A 326 3.84 -10.54 -9.42
C GLN A 326 5.15 -11.10 -10.00
N ARG A 327 6.30 -10.55 -9.61
CA ARG A 327 7.60 -10.88 -10.20
C ARG A 327 8.67 -11.27 -9.18
N ARG A 328 8.31 -11.47 -7.90
CA ARG A 328 9.25 -12.03 -6.92
C ARG A 328 9.75 -13.38 -7.40
N ALA A 329 11.07 -13.55 -7.42
CA ALA A 329 11.72 -14.76 -7.90
C ALA A 329 11.27 -15.99 -7.10
N TYR A 330 11.23 -17.16 -7.73
CA TYR A 330 10.83 -18.43 -7.08
C TYR A 330 11.78 -18.85 -5.96
N ASP A 331 12.99 -18.27 -5.94
CA ASP A 331 13.98 -18.45 -4.88
C ASP A 331 13.78 -17.44 -3.72
N ASN A 332 12.70 -16.67 -3.78
CA ASN A 332 12.26 -15.69 -2.78
C ASN A 332 13.20 -14.49 -2.56
N LYS A 333 14.16 -14.20 -3.45
CA LYS A 333 15.02 -13.01 -3.35
C LYS A 333 14.50 -11.84 -4.17
N LEU A 334 14.80 -10.63 -3.70
CA LEU A 334 14.69 -9.40 -4.50
C LEU A 334 15.82 -9.35 -5.52
N SER A 335 15.54 -8.80 -6.70
CA SER A 335 16.57 -8.42 -7.66
C SER A 335 17.30 -7.16 -7.20
N ALA A 336 18.55 -6.98 -7.63
CA ALA A 336 19.33 -5.77 -7.33
C ALA A 336 18.62 -4.47 -7.74
N LYS A 337 17.81 -4.51 -8.81
CA LYS A 337 16.99 -3.36 -9.24
C LYS A 337 15.85 -3.08 -8.28
N ALA A 338 15.19 -4.12 -7.75
CA ALA A 338 14.17 -3.93 -6.75
C ALA A 338 14.77 -3.37 -5.44
N GLU A 339 15.96 -3.85 -5.03
CA GLU A 339 16.71 -3.30 -3.89
C GLU A 339 17.07 -1.81 -4.11
N GLU A 340 17.60 -1.45 -5.28
CA GLU A 340 17.83 -0.04 -5.66
C GLU A 340 16.53 0.77 -5.62
N GLY A 341 15.42 0.19 -6.08
CA GLY A 341 14.09 0.78 -6.00
C GLY A 341 13.67 1.09 -4.55
N PHE A 342 13.84 0.14 -3.62
CA PHE A 342 13.59 0.35 -2.19
C PHE A 342 14.44 1.48 -1.62
N GLU A 343 15.73 1.53 -1.95
CA GLU A 343 16.65 2.56 -1.49
C GLU A 343 16.26 3.95 -2.02
N LEU A 344 15.97 4.06 -3.31
CA LEU A 344 15.51 5.32 -3.93
C LEU A 344 14.18 5.77 -3.34
N PHE A 345 13.25 4.84 -3.13
CA PHE A 345 11.92 5.17 -2.67
C PHE A 345 11.91 5.60 -1.21
N HIS A 346 12.69 4.95 -0.34
CA HIS A 346 12.64 5.18 1.12
C HIS A 346 13.80 5.97 1.71
N ILE A 347 14.93 6.14 1.00
CA ILE A 347 16.16 6.72 1.57
C ILE A 347 16.68 7.87 0.70
N LEU A 348 16.97 7.63 -0.58
CA LEU A 348 17.71 8.59 -1.41
C LEU A 348 16.84 9.63 -2.12
N GLY A 349 15.62 9.27 -2.52
CA GLY A 349 14.70 10.17 -3.20
C GLY A 349 15.16 10.64 -4.59
N ASP A 350 14.54 11.73 -5.05
CA ASP A 350 14.61 12.14 -6.47
C ASP A 350 15.80 12.98 -6.90
N ASN A 351 16.64 13.40 -5.95
CA ASN A 351 17.82 14.25 -6.20
C ASN A 351 17.54 15.40 -7.20
N ASP A 352 16.32 15.96 -7.16
CA ASP A 352 15.93 17.06 -8.05
C ASP A 352 16.79 18.29 -7.75
N PRO A 353 17.64 18.74 -8.69
CA PRO A 353 18.58 19.84 -8.45
C PRO A 353 17.87 21.17 -8.23
N THR A 354 16.56 21.27 -8.53
CA THR A 354 15.75 22.46 -8.27
C THR A 354 15.24 22.51 -6.83
N LYS A 355 15.42 21.45 -6.03
CA LYS A 355 14.96 21.35 -4.65
C LYS A 355 16.13 21.27 -3.68
N ASN A 356 15.97 21.91 -2.52
CA ASN A 356 17.00 21.94 -1.48
C ASN A 356 17.21 20.58 -0.78
N LYS A 357 16.26 19.65 -0.92
CA LYS A 357 16.35 18.28 -0.43
C LYS A 357 15.70 17.33 -1.44
N PRO A 358 16.22 16.10 -1.60
CA PRO A 358 15.56 15.08 -2.39
C PRO A 358 14.15 14.81 -1.86
N ASN A 359 13.18 14.68 -2.77
CA ASN A 359 11.85 14.23 -2.41
C ASN A 359 11.88 12.70 -2.26
N VAL A 360 11.62 12.20 -1.05
CA VAL A 360 11.61 10.77 -0.75
C VAL A 360 10.16 10.32 -0.67
N CYS A 361 9.73 9.46 -1.58
CA CYS A 361 8.35 8.97 -1.60
C CYS A 361 7.98 8.27 -0.28
N GLY A 362 8.93 7.55 0.32
CA GLY A 362 8.81 6.86 1.61
C GLY A 362 8.49 7.75 2.80
N ASP A 363 8.66 9.07 2.70
CA ASP A 363 8.23 10.03 3.73
C ASP A 363 6.71 10.12 3.82
N CYS A 364 6.00 9.86 2.72
CA CYS A 364 4.53 9.76 2.69
C CYS A 364 4.06 8.31 2.51
N HIS A 365 4.93 7.44 2.00
CA HIS A 365 4.66 6.07 1.59
C HIS A 365 5.43 5.03 2.43
N ARG A 366 5.05 4.87 3.70
CA ARG A 366 5.82 4.10 4.71
C ARG A 366 5.52 2.62 4.76
N MET A 367 6.47 1.80 5.20
CA MET A 367 6.21 0.40 5.53
C MET A 367 5.21 0.29 6.70
N PRO A 368 4.36 -0.75 6.74
CA PRO A 368 4.38 -1.95 5.90
C PRO A 368 3.52 -1.84 4.62
N PHE A 369 2.71 -0.79 4.49
CA PHE A 369 1.66 -0.67 3.45
C PHE A 369 1.84 0.49 2.48
N LEU A 370 2.98 1.15 2.53
CA LEU A 370 3.42 2.19 1.61
C LEU A 370 2.47 3.40 1.46
N VAL A 371 1.69 3.80 2.48
CA VAL A 371 1.08 5.16 2.65
C VAL A 371 0.79 5.42 4.14
N SER A 372 1.14 6.61 4.64
CA SER A 372 0.53 7.25 5.81
C SER A 372 0.55 8.76 5.59
N THR A 373 -0.62 9.38 5.46
CA THR A 373 -0.75 10.81 5.11
C THR A 373 -0.93 11.73 6.31
N ASN A 374 -0.57 11.34 7.54
CA ASN A 374 -0.73 12.21 8.71
C ASN A 374 0.08 13.52 8.53
N THR A 375 -0.58 14.53 7.96
CA THR A 375 -0.01 15.79 7.50
C THR A 375 -0.83 16.93 8.13
N PRO A 376 -0.47 17.34 9.36
CA PRO A 376 -1.19 18.39 10.08
C PRO A 376 -1.41 19.66 9.27
N GLY A 377 -2.60 20.25 9.34
CA GLY A 377 -2.94 21.50 8.65
C GLY A 377 -3.34 21.37 7.17
N SER A 378 -3.31 20.16 6.59
CA SER A 378 -3.72 19.91 5.19
C SER A 378 -5.20 19.57 5.02
N GLY A 379 -5.96 19.42 6.10
CA GLY A 379 -7.31 18.85 6.06
C GLY A 379 -7.34 17.31 6.04
N MET A 380 -6.18 16.65 6.16
CA MET A 380 -5.98 15.20 6.00
C MET A 380 -5.18 14.60 7.18
N GLU A 381 -5.61 14.91 8.40
CA GLU A 381 -4.88 14.52 9.62
C GLU A 381 -5.18 13.08 10.05
N THR A 382 -6.29 12.51 9.58
CA THR A 382 -6.55 11.08 9.73
C THR A 382 -5.58 10.31 8.82
N PRO A 383 -4.79 9.36 9.35
CA PRO A 383 -3.88 8.56 8.55
C PRO A 383 -4.68 7.73 7.55
N THR A 384 -4.08 7.43 6.41
CA THR A 384 -4.71 6.63 5.36
C THR A 384 -3.70 5.57 4.95
N TRP A 385 -4.16 4.35 4.78
CA TRP A 385 -3.30 3.22 4.41
C TRP A 385 -3.73 2.74 3.03
N ARG A 386 -2.96 3.13 2.03
CA ARG A 386 -3.10 2.73 0.62
C ARG A 386 -1.77 2.12 0.21
N GLY A 387 -1.75 0.98 -0.47
CA GLY A 387 -0.54 0.53 -1.14
C GLY A 387 -0.04 1.61 -2.11
N ALA A 388 1.28 1.88 -2.14
CA ALA A 388 1.88 2.46 -3.35
C ALA A 388 1.55 1.56 -4.55
N TYR A 389 1.63 0.24 -4.36
CA TYR A 389 1.13 -0.78 -5.28
C TYR A 389 -0.27 -0.45 -5.82
N ASP A 390 -1.24 -0.19 -4.93
CA ASP A 390 -2.64 0.10 -5.27
C ASP A 390 -2.81 1.45 -5.95
N ARG A 391 -2.14 2.48 -5.44
CA ARG A 391 -2.22 3.84 -5.97
C ARG A 391 -1.73 3.89 -7.41
N PHE A 392 -0.63 3.21 -7.71
CA PHE A 392 0.05 3.34 -9.00
C PHE A 392 -0.46 2.36 -10.07
N LEU A 393 -1.06 1.23 -9.70
CA LEU A 393 -1.74 0.35 -10.66
C LEU A 393 -3.16 0.84 -11.00
N ILE A 394 -3.89 1.41 -10.03
CA ILE A 394 -5.31 1.77 -10.22
C ILE A 394 -5.51 3.18 -10.81
N LEU A 395 -4.67 4.16 -10.43
CA LEU A 395 -4.84 5.54 -10.93
C LEU A 395 -4.66 5.70 -12.45
N PRO A 396 -3.67 5.06 -13.10
CA PRO A 396 -3.44 5.26 -14.52
C PRO A 396 -4.33 4.43 -15.44
N GLN A 397 -4.87 3.29 -14.97
CA GLN A 397 -5.81 2.43 -15.71
C GLN A 397 -7.23 3.02 -15.81
N GLY A 398 -7.47 4.23 -15.26
CA GLY A 398 -8.55 5.11 -15.69
C GLY A 398 -9.90 4.96 -14.97
N ARG A 399 -10.07 5.61 -13.81
CA ARG A 399 -11.40 6.01 -13.27
C ARG A 399 -11.43 7.33 -12.49
N LEU A 400 -10.42 8.19 -12.66
CA LEU A 400 -10.59 9.60 -12.30
C LEU A 400 -11.45 10.25 -13.40
N ASN A 401 -12.39 11.13 -13.04
CA ASN A 401 -13.20 11.95 -13.95
C ASN A 401 -12.35 12.98 -14.76
N ILE A 402 -11.11 12.64 -15.09
CA ILE A 402 -10.09 13.46 -15.76
C ILE A 402 -9.78 12.96 -17.16
N ILE A 403 -10.38 11.85 -17.63
CA ILE A 403 -10.26 11.40 -19.04
C ILE A 403 -10.85 12.42 -20.03
N ASP A 404 -11.63 13.37 -19.52
CA ASP A 404 -12.07 14.54 -20.26
C ASP A 404 -10.93 15.51 -20.64
N PHE A 405 -9.77 15.45 -19.97
CA PHE A 405 -8.62 16.22 -20.40
C PHE A 405 -7.95 15.55 -21.61
N PRO A 406 -7.70 16.30 -22.71
CA PRO A 406 -7.18 15.74 -23.97
C PRO A 406 -5.90 14.91 -23.83
N PHE A 407 -5.03 15.23 -22.87
CA PHE A 407 -3.78 14.50 -22.66
C PHE A 407 -3.99 13.11 -22.02
N TYR A 408 -4.87 12.98 -21.03
CA TYR A 408 -5.22 11.68 -20.45
C TYR A 408 -6.03 10.83 -21.42
N ARG A 409 -6.90 11.46 -22.22
CA ARG A 409 -7.65 10.78 -23.29
C ARG A 409 -6.72 10.14 -24.31
N LYS A 410 -5.77 10.92 -24.85
CA LYS A 410 -4.80 10.46 -25.83
C LYS A 410 -4.01 9.25 -25.32
N VAL A 411 -3.55 9.35 -24.06
CA VAL A 411 -2.83 8.28 -23.37
C VAL A 411 -3.68 7.01 -23.18
N ALA A 412 -4.96 7.15 -22.84
CA ALA A 412 -5.87 6.01 -22.70
C ALA A 412 -6.23 5.37 -24.05
N GLU A 413 -6.40 6.17 -25.11
CA GLU A 413 -6.69 5.70 -26.48
C GLU A 413 -5.49 4.98 -27.13
N GLU A 414 -4.27 5.32 -26.71
CA GLU A 414 -3.02 4.67 -27.15
C GLU A 414 -2.77 3.29 -26.47
N GLY A 415 -3.51 2.96 -25.40
CA GLY A 415 -3.36 1.67 -24.70
C GLY A 415 -2.00 1.51 -24.00
N ILE A 416 -1.43 2.62 -23.51
CA ILE A 416 -0.06 2.67 -22.97
C ILE A 416 0.16 1.62 -21.86
N PRO A 417 1.26 0.82 -21.90
CA PRO A 417 1.58 -0.14 -20.86
C PRO A 417 1.69 0.50 -19.47
N GLU A 418 1.30 -0.22 -18.42
CA GLU A 418 1.27 0.28 -17.01
C GLU A 418 2.59 0.93 -16.58
N ARG A 419 3.72 0.38 -17.01
CA ARG A 419 5.05 0.92 -16.71
C ARG A 419 5.26 2.32 -17.29
N GLU A 420 4.76 2.61 -18.47
CA GLU A 420 4.91 3.93 -19.09
C GLU A 420 3.99 4.96 -18.41
N MET A 421 2.79 4.53 -18.03
CA MET A 421 1.93 5.31 -17.14
C MET A 421 2.58 5.58 -15.79
N TRP A 422 3.29 4.59 -15.26
CA TRP A 422 4.04 4.71 -14.04
C TRP A 422 5.13 5.77 -14.19
N ARG A 423 5.94 5.75 -15.26
CA ARG A 423 6.97 6.77 -15.55
C ARG A 423 6.42 8.20 -15.66
N PHE A 424 5.19 8.36 -16.17
CA PHE A 424 4.53 9.67 -16.22
C PHE A 424 4.34 10.30 -14.83
N SER A 425 4.05 9.49 -13.80
CA SER A 425 3.76 10.00 -12.44
C SER A 425 4.94 10.71 -11.76
N TRP A 426 6.18 10.44 -12.16
CA TRP A 426 7.40 11.12 -11.71
C TRP A 426 7.94 12.10 -12.76
N GLY A 427 7.14 12.49 -13.75
CA GLY A 427 7.57 13.41 -14.81
C GLY A 427 8.61 12.81 -15.76
N GLY A 428 8.60 11.48 -15.96
CA GLY A 428 9.52 10.80 -16.89
C GLY A 428 10.96 10.64 -16.39
N ARG A 429 11.21 10.85 -15.09
CA ARG A 429 12.56 10.75 -14.50
C ARG A 429 13.03 9.30 -14.41
N SER A 430 13.92 8.90 -15.32
CA SER A 430 14.45 7.52 -15.43
C SER A 430 15.21 7.02 -14.20
N ARG A 431 15.71 7.92 -13.34
CA ARG A 431 16.33 7.54 -12.05
C ARG A 431 15.38 6.71 -11.19
N PHE A 432 14.06 6.91 -11.29
CA PHE A 432 13.08 6.12 -10.54
C PHE A 432 12.72 4.79 -11.18
N ASP A 433 13.14 4.51 -12.43
CA ASP A 433 12.78 3.27 -13.12
C ASP A 433 12.99 1.98 -12.26
N PRO A 434 13.98 1.86 -11.35
CA PRO A 434 14.10 0.73 -10.43
C PRO A 434 12.95 0.56 -9.41
N VAL A 435 12.26 1.63 -9.01
CA VAL A 435 11.10 1.56 -8.10
C VAL A 435 9.95 0.76 -8.72
N TRP A 436 9.89 0.65 -10.05
CA TRP A 436 8.94 -0.26 -10.71
C TRP A 436 9.18 -1.71 -10.31
N GLU A 437 10.45 -2.16 -10.27
CA GLU A 437 10.78 -3.52 -9.84
C GLU A 437 10.55 -3.71 -8.34
N MET A 438 10.77 -2.68 -7.51
CA MET A 438 10.37 -2.69 -6.09
C MET A 438 8.88 -3.01 -5.92
N VAL A 439 8.01 -2.40 -6.73
CA VAL A 439 6.55 -2.64 -6.67
C VAL A 439 6.18 -4.04 -7.12
N LEU A 440 6.85 -4.59 -8.13
CA LEU A 440 6.53 -5.90 -8.70
C LEU A 440 7.11 -7.07 -7.90
N GLU A 441 8.23 -6.86 -7.21
CA GLU A 441 8.97 -7.89 -6.49
C GLU A 441 8.85 -7.77 -4.96
N GLY A 442 8.52 -6.59 -4.42
CA GLY A 442 8.27 -6.39 -3.00
C GLY A 442 7.11 -7.27 -2.53
N SER A 443 7.33 -8.03 -1.46
CA SER A 443 6.36 -9.01 -0.99
C SER A 443 5.89 -8.73 0.42
N THR A 444 4.59 -8.89 0.62
CA THR A 444 3.95 -8.94 1.94
C THR A 444 3.10 -10.20 1.97
N GLY A 445 3.31 -11.07 2.96
CA GLY A 445 2.50 -12.27 3.17
C GLY A 445 3.07 -13.54 2.55
N PHE A 446 3.73 -13.46 1.40
CA PHE A 446 4.00 -14.65 0.59
C PHE A 446 5.47 -14.78 0.19
N SER A 447 5.94 -16.03 0.14
CA SER A 447 7.20 -16.35 -0.54
C SER A 447 7.03 -16.25 -2.05
N GLY A 448 8.07 -15.84 -2.77
CA GLY A 448 8.10 -15.92 -4.24
C GLY A 448 7.99 -17.34 -4.81
N SER A 449 8.19 -18.36 -3.97
CA SER A 449 8.00 -19.79 -4.29
C SER A 449 6.54 -20.22 -4.25
N LEU A 450 5.62 -19.42 -3.69
CA LEU A 450 4.20 -19.77 -3.62
C LEU A 450 3.62 -19.92 -5.03
N GLY A 451 2.87 -21.00 -5.25
CA GLY A 451 2.18 -21.27 -6.50
C GLY A 451 3.11 -21.66 -7.65
N ARG A 452 4.43 -21.73 -7.40
CA ARG A 452 5.38 -22.25 -8.39
C ARG A 452 5.20 -23.76 -8.52
N GLN A 453 5.23 -24.22 -9.75
CA GLN A 453 4.94 -25.61 -10.10
C GLN A 453 5.99 -26.16 -11.05
N VAL A 454 6.33 -27.43 -10.86
CA VAL A 454 7.12 -28.20 -11.80
C VAL A 454 6.54 -29.60 -11.93
N THR A 455 6.29 -30.05 -13.15
CA THR A 455 5.86 -31.42 -13.41
C THR A 455 7.07 -32.24 -13.83
N ILE A 456 7.32 -33.35 -13.14
CA ILE A 456 8.41 -34.29 -13.48
C ILE A 456 7.84 -35.46 -14.26
N ASN A 457 8.46 -35.77 -15.40
CA ASN A 457 8.22 -36.96 -16.22
C ASN A 457 9.51 -37.35 -16.97
N SER A 458 9.47 -38.39 -17.79
CA SER A 458 10.63 -38.89 -18.55
C SER A 458 11.31 -37.88 -19.47
N ALA A 459 10.65 -36.77 -19.82
CA ALA A 459 11.16 -35.80 -20.79
C ALA A 459 12.01 -34.69 -20.16
N ASN A 460 11.98 -34.50 -18.83
CA ASN A 460 12.54 -33.29 -18.21
C ASN A 460 13.30 -33.51 -16.90
N THR A 461 13.64 -34.75 -16.54
CA THR A 461 14.48 -35.05 -15.36
C THR A 461 15.88 -34.44 -15.44
N GLU A 462 16.41 -34.26 -16.65
CA GLU A 462 17.72 -33.64 -16.91
C GLU A 462 17.64 -32.15 -17.27
N ASP A 463 16.42 -31.56 -17.30
CA ASP A 463 16.26 -30.14 -17.65
C ASP A 463 16.80 -29.22 -16.54
N ALA A 464 17.64 -28.26 -16.93
CA ALA A 464 18.32 -27.39 -15.98
C ALA A 464 17.35 -26.46 -15.22
N LEU A 465 16.31 -25.95 -15.88
CA LEU A 465 15.32 -25.08 -15.25
C LEU A 465 14.43 -25.87 -14.28
N THR A 466 14.03 -27.09 -14.67
CA THR A 466 13.29 -28.01 -13.80
C THR A 466 14.07 -28.30 -12.52
N ASN A 467 15.37 -28.61 -12.63
CA ASN A 467 16.21 -28.89 -11.46
C ASN A 467 16.41 -27.66 -10.58
N ASP A 468 16.70 -26.50 -11.16
CA ASP A 468 16.86 -25.24 -10.41
C ASP A 468 15.57 -24.82 -9.69
N LEU A 469 14.41 -24.98 -10.33
CA LEU A 469 13.12 -24.70 -9.71
C LEU A 469 12.81 -25.68 -8.57
N LEU A 470 13.12 -26.98 -8.74
CA LEU A 470 12.90 -27.98 -7.71
C LEU A 470 13.83 -27.76 -6.51
N ASP A 471 15.10 -27.40 -6.75
CA ASP A 471 16.05 -27.00 -5.70
C ASP A 471 15.53 -25.82 -4.89
N ALA A 472 15.04 -24.78 -5.57
CA ALA A 472 14.46 -23.63 -4.90
C ALA A 472 13.20 -23.98 -4.09
N LEU A 473 12.33 -24.85 -4.62
CA LEU A 473 11.11 -25.30 -3.95
C LEU A 473 11.41 -26.15 -2.70
N GLU A 474 12.31 -27.13 -2.81
CA GLU A 474 12.74 -27.95 -1.67
C GLU A 474 13.44 -27.11 -0.60
N LEU A 475 14.32 -26.18 -1.02
CA LEU A 475 14.98 -25.26 -0.09
C LEU A 475 13.94 -24.40 0.63
N SER A 476 13.04 -23.73 -0.10
CA SER A 476 12.00 -22.91 0.53
C SER A 476 11.06 -23.72 1.42
N SER A 477 10.77 -24.97 1.08
CA SER A 477 10.00 -25.86 1.95
C SER A 477 10.78 -26.23 3.23
N SER A 478 12.07 -26.52 3.13
CA SER A 478 12.95 -26.77 4.29
C SER A 478 13.08 -25.56 5.22
N GLU A 479 12.98 -24.35 4.65
CA GLU A 479 12.96 -23.09 5.39
C GLU A 479 11.59 -22.85 6.08
N GLY A 480 10.55 -23.59 5.68
CA GLY A 480 9.17 -23.43 6.16
C GLY A 480 8.38 -22.34 5.43
N ALA A 481 8.91 -21.81 4.32
CA ALA A 481 8.29 -20.74 3.55
C ALA A 481 7.05 -21.21 2.77
N ILE A 482 7.04 -22.49 2.38
CA ILE A 482 5.95 -23.16 1.66
C ILE A 482 5.81 -24.60 2.14
N VAL A 483 4.64 -25.20 1.88
CA VAL A 483 4.46 -26.65 1.91
C VAL A 483 4.66 -27.15 0.48
N LEU A 484 5.69 -27.95 0.24
CA LEU A 484 5.91 -28.55 -1.08
C LEU A 484 5.13 -29.87 -1.16
N GLN A 485 4.03 -29.86 -1.92
CA GLN A 485 3.20 -31.03 -2.18
C GLN A 485 3.35 -31.50 -3.63
N VAL A 486 3.33 -32.80 -3.83
CA VAL A 486 3.31 -33.44 -5.14
C VAL A 486 1.99 -34.13 -5.34
N GLU A 487 1.31 -33.84 -6.44
CA GLU A 487 0.16 -34.60 -6.91
C GLU A 487 0.58 -35.33 -8.18
N GLY A 488 0.46 -36.66 -8.18
CA GLY A 488 0.97 -37.46 -9.28
C GLY A 488 0.29 -38.80 -9.45
N LEU A 489 0.77 -39.53 -10.44
CA LEU A 489 0.38 -40.89 -10.76
C LEU A 489 1.63 -41.77 -10.72
N ILE A 490 1.52 -42.92 -10.07
CA ILE A 490 2.48 -44.02 -10.19
C ILE A 490 1.84 -45.12 -11.02
N PHE A 491 2.58 -45.67 -11.98
CA PHE A 491 2.13 -46.78 -12.82
C PHE A 491 2.69 -48.10 -12.30
N GLU A 492 1.80 -49.01 -11.89
CA GLU A 492 2.12 -50.35 -11.37
C GLU A 492 1.36 -51.38 -12.23
N GLU A 493 2.06 -52.35 -12.84
CA GLU A 493 1.46 -53.48 -13.59
C GLU A 493 0.46 -53.10 -14.71
N GLY A 494 0.53 -51.87 -15.24
CA GLY A 494 -0.36 -51.36 -16.28
C GLY A 494 -1.51 -50.51 -15.77
N ASP A 495 -1.69 -50.41 -14.45
CA ASP A 495 -2.67 -49.54 -13.80
C ASP A 495 -2.01 -48.27 -13.24
N ALA A 496 -2.74 -47.16 -13.24
CA ALA A 496 -2.29 -45.88 -12.69
C ALA A 496 -2.92 -45.64 -11.31
N ARG A 497 -2.09 -45.43 -10.30
CA ARG A 497 -2.49 -45.10 -8.93
C ARG A 497 -2.19 -43.63 -8.63
N SER A 498 -3.19 -42.88 -8.19
CA SER A 498 -2.98 -41.52 -7.67
C SER A 498 -2.15 -41.55 -6.38
N ILE A 499 -1.18 -40.66 -6.30
CA ILE A 499 -0.34 -40.47 -5.13
C ILE A 499 -0.23 -38.99 -4.78
N ILE A 500 -0.27 -38.71 -3.47
CA ILE A 500 0.01 -37.38 -2.92
C ILE A 500 1.22 -37.50 -2.01
N LEU A 501 2.27 -36.75 -2.33
CA LEU A 501 3.49 -36.70 -1.53
C LEU A 501 3.66 -35.30 -0.92
N GLN A 502 4.32 -35.21 0.22
CA GLN A 502 4.76 -33.95 0.80
C GLN A 502 6.25 -34.04 1.14
N TYR A 503 6.99 -32.99 0.80
CA TYR A 503 8.40 -32.91 1.13
C TYR A 503 8.61 -32.69 2.64
N ASP A 504 9.58 -33.41 3.20
CA ASP A 504 10.05 -33.27 4.57
C ASP A 504 11.59 -33.26 4.58
N SER A 505 12.17 -32.10 4.89
CA SER A 505 13.62 -31.92 4.95
C SER A 505 14.27 -32.56 6.18
N SER A 506 13.49 -32.96 7.19
CA SER A 506 14.02 -33.58 8.42
C SER A 506 14.35 -35.06 8.25
N LEU A 507 13.87 -35.69 7.18
CA LEU A 507 14.00 -37.12 6.92
C LEU A 507 15.06 -37.38 5.83
N ASN A 508 16.14 -38.08 6.19
CA ASN A 508 17.21 -38.53 5.28
C ASN A 508 17.84 -37.42 4.40
N GLY A 509 17.85 -36.17 4.89
CA GLY A 509 18.37 -35.03 4.12
C GLY A 509 17.40 -34.46 3.08
N GLY A 510 16.13 -34.90 3.09
CA GLY A 510 15.09 -34.48 2.14
C GLY A 510 14.36 -35.70 1.56
N SER A 511 13.10 -35.90 1.93
CA SER A 511 12.27 -37.00 1.41
C SER A 511 10.85 -36.55 1.11
N TYR A 512 10.25 -37.15 0.07
CA TYR A 512 8.85 -37.01 -0.26
C TYR A 512 8.05 -38.14 0.37
N ILE A 513 7.20 -37.79 1.34
CA ILE A 513 6.42 -38.76 2.11
C ILE A 513 5.00 -38.80 1.58
N GLU A 514 4.51 -39.99 1.29
CA GLU A 514 3.11 -40.21 0.92
C GLU A 514 2.18 -39.80 2.06
N THR A 515 1.34 -38.78 1.83
CA THR A 515 0.45 -38.23 2.87
C THR A 515 -0.85 -39.04 3.01
N ALA A 516 -1.27 -39.74 1.95
CA ALA A 516 -2.42 -40.62 1.92
C ALA A 516 -2.01 -42.05 1.57
N GLY A 517 -2.28 -43.03 2.43
CA GLY A 517 -1.95 -44.44 2.18
C GLY A 517 -0.81 -44.98 3.04
N GLN A 518 0.19 -45.61 2.42
CA GLN A 518 1.19 -46.45 3.10
C GLN A 518 2.31 -45.65 3.82
N ARG A 519 2.31 -44.31 3.70
CA ARG A 519 3.33 -43.41 4.25
C ARG A 519 4.75 -43.77 3.81
N LYS A 520 4.87 -44.27 2.58
CA LYS A 520 6.17 -44.59 1.98
C LYS A 520 6.92 -43.30 1.67
N GLY A 521 8.23 -43.29 1.95
CA GLY A 521 9.13 -42.20 1.59
C GLY A 521 9.83 -42.44 0.26
N PHE A 522 10.01 -41.39 -0.51
CA PHE A 522 10.72 -41.38 -1.79
C PHE A 522 11.80 -40.30 -1.76
N SER A 523 13.03 -40.62 -2.17
CA SER A 523 14.03 -39.59 -2.48
C SER A 523 13.70 -38.96 -3.84
N ARG A 524 14.25 -37.75 -4.10
CA ARG A 524 14.15 -37.11 -5.42
C ARG A 524 14.70 -38.04 -6.52
N ASP A 525 15.89 -38.59 -6.33
CA ASP A 525 16.52 -39.52 -7.27
C ASP A 525 15.61 -40.70 -7.60
N ARG A 526 14.94 -41.26 -6.59
CA ARG A 526 14.01 -42.37 -6.82
C ARG A 526 12.79 -41.94 -7.64
N LEU A 527 12.25 -40.75 -7.42
CA LEU A 527 11.17 -40.21 -8.25
C LEU A 527 11.64 -39.97 -9.69
N PHE A 528 12.87 -39.53 -9.89
CA PHE A 528 13.45 -39.33 -11.22
C PHE A 528 13.69 -40.66 -11.94
N GLU A 529 14.20 -41.68 -11.25
CA GLU A 529 14.31 -43.05 -11.79
C GLU A 529 12.95 -43.57 -12.25
N LEU A 530 11.91 -43.42 -11.43
CA LEU A 530 10.55 -43.82 -11.77
C LEU A 530 10.02 -43.01 -12.97
N ALA A 531 10.26 -41.70 -13.01
CA ALA A 531 9.86 -40.85 -14.13
C ALA A 531 10.53 -41.28 -15.43
N ASN A 532 11.84 -41.52 -15.43
CA ASN A 532 12.61 -41.99 -16.58
C ASN A 532 12.16 -43.37 -17.07
N ALA A 533 11.68 -44.22 -16.17
CA ALA A 533 11.06 -45.49 -16.50
C ALA A 533 9.59 -45.37 -16.99
N ASN A 534 9.03 -44.15 -17.12
CA ASN A 534 7.61 -43.88 -17.38
C ASN A 534 6.66 -44.49 -16.32
N GLN A 535 7.17 -44.67 -15.10
CA GLN A 535 6.42 -45.22 -13.96
C GLN A 535 5.93 -44.13 -13.01
N PHE A 536 6.27 -42.87 -13.25
CA PHE A 536 5.82 -41.75 -12.45
C PHE A 536 5.64 -40.48 -13.29
N VAL A 537 4.56 -39.74 -13.01
CA VAL A 537 4.42 -38.34 -13.38
C VAL A 537 3.87 -37.60 -12.18
N GLY A 538 4.46 -36.47 -11.81
CA GLY A 538 4.03 -35.73 -10.64
C GLY A 538 4.26 -34.23 -10.76
N THR A 539 3.27 -33.45 -10.34
CA THR A 539 3.33 -31.99 -10.30
C THR A 539 3.62 -31.54 -8.87
N PHE A 540 4.81 -31.00 -8.67
CA PHE A 540 5.31 -30.44 -7.43
C PHE A 540 4.83 -28.99 -7.35
N THR A 541 4.10 -28.64 -6.30
CA THR A 541 3.50 -27.33 -6.11
C THR A 541 3.89 -26.75 -4.75
N GLY A 542 4.44 -25.53 -4.76
CA GLY A 542 4.61 -24.75 -3.54
C GLY A 542 3.28 -24.21 -3.03
N ARG A 543 2.76 -24.78 -1.95
CA ARG A 543 1.49 -24.40 -1.31
C ARG A 543 1.71 -23.52 -0.09
N HIS A 544 0.66 -22.80 0.29
CA HIS A 544 0.65 -22.08 1.56
C HIS A 544 0.63 -23.06 2.73
N GLY A 545 1.14 -22.63 3.88
CA GLY A 545 1.01 -23.40 5.11
C GLY A 545 -0.41 -23.34 5.68
N LYS A 546 -0.70 -24.22 6.63
CA LYS A 546 -2.03 -24.32 7.27
C LYS A 546 -2.45 -23.08 8.07
N ASN A 547 -1.48 -22.27 8.53
CA ASN A 547 -1.74 -21.03 9.27
C ASN A 547 -1.69 -19.80 8.34
N ALA A 548 -1.89 -19.99 7.04
CA ALA A 548 -2.11 -18.91 6.08
C ALA A 548 -3.60 -18.82 5.75
N ASP A 549 -4.41 -18.53 6.77
CA ASP A 549 -5.87 -18.59 6.73
C ASP A 549 -6.52 -17.36 7.37
N PHE A 550 -7.85 -17.40 7.48
CA PHE A 550 -8.69 -16.34 8.03
C PHE A 550 -8.43 -16.05 9.53
N GLU A 551 -8.05 -17.06 10.31
CA GLU A 551 -7.81 -16.97 11.76
C GLU A 551 -6.36 -16.56 12.09
N ASN A 552 -5.49 -16.60 11.09
CA ASN A 552 -4.09 -16.23 11.17
C ASN A 552 -3.82 -14.98 10.32
N PRO A 553 -4.13 -13.78 10.85
CA PRO A 553 -4.01 -12.54 10.09
C PRO A 553 -2.59 -12.30 9.59
N GLN A 554 -2.49 -11.60 8.46
CA GLN A 554 -1.22 -11.25 7.85
C GLN A 554 -0.37 -10.40 8.81
N PRO A 555 0.85 -10.84 9.19
CA PRO A 555 1.72 -10.07 10.05
C PRO A 555 2.35 -8.89 9.29
N GLY A 556 2.73 -7.86 10.02
CA GLY A 556 3.42 -6.69 9.47
C GLY A 556 4.39 -6.09 10.47
N ILE A 557 5.49 -5.52 9.96
CA ILE A 557 6.49 -4.79 10.75
C ILE A 557 6.84 -3.44 10.13
N TRP A 558 7.17 -2.47 10.97
CA TRP A 558 7.48 -1.11 10.57
C TRP A 558 8.42 -0.42 11.57
N ALA A 559 8.84 0.81 11.26
CA ALA A 559 9.73 1.58 12.13
C ALA A 559 9.10 1.80 13.51
N GLU A 560 9.91 1.90 14.57
CA GLU A 560 9.43 2.00 15.95
C GLU A 560 8.43 3.17 16.15
N GLY A 561 7.31 2.85 16.80
CA GLY A 561 6.28 3.80 17.22
C GLY A 561 4.91 3.55 16.58
N PRO A 562 3.85 4.18 17.13
CA PRO A 562 2.48 3.95 16.68
C PRO A 562 2.32 4.31 15.20
N ILE A 563 1.86 3.35 14.42
CA ILE A 563 1.83 3.42 12.95
C ILE A 563 1.03 4.66 12.48
N GLU A 564 -0.10 4.94 13.13
CA GLU A 564 -1.04 6.03 12.84
C GLU A 564 -0.48 7.45 13.09
N LYS A 565 0.63 7.55 13.85
CA LYS A 565 1.27 8.82 14.22
C LYS A 565 2.55 9.11 13.42
N GLN A 566 2.99 8.19 12.58
CA GLN A 566 4.26 8.33 11.89
C GLN A 566 4.20 9.41 10.79
N ARG A 567 5.24 10.27 10.75
CA ARG A 567 5.43 11.35 9.74
C ARG A 567 6.91 11.57 9.39
N GLY A 568 7.19 12.17 8.22
CA GLY A 568 8.55 12.39 7.68
C GLY A 568 9.41 11.13 7.44
N ALA A 569 10.72 11.31 7.30
CA ALA A 569 11.68 10.23 7.02
C ALA A 569 11.58 9.06 8.00
N GLN A 570 11.64 7.84 7.44
CA GLN A 570 11.67 6.60 8.21
C GLN A 570 13.07 6.36 8.80
N LYS A 571 13.12 5.80 10.00
CA LYS A 571 14.36 5.42 10.66
C LYS A 571 14.53 3.91 10.59
N PHE A 572 15.45 3.46 9.74
CA PHE A 572 15.76 2.04 9.62
C PHE A 572 16.81 1.62 10.65
N PRO A 573 16.70 0.42 11.26
CA PRO A 573 17.68 -0.07 12.21
C PRO A 573 19.06 -0.24 11.58
N VAL A 574 20.11 0.03 12.36
CA VAL A 574 21.50 -0.23 12.00
C VAL A 574 22.09 -1.22 13.00
N LEU A 575 22.58 -2.35 12.49
CA LEU A 575 23.26 -3.41 13.22
C LEU A 575 24.78 -3.33 13.03
N SER A 576 25.51 -3.86 13.99
CA SER A 576 26.97 -3.98 13.99
C SER A 576 27.38 -5.20 14.80
N LYS A 577 28.66 -5.61 14.74
CA LYS A 577 29.19 -6.69 15.60
C LYS A 577 28.85 -6.50 17.10
N GLN A 578 28.73 -5.27 17.58
CA GLN A 578 28.40 -4.95 18.98
C GLN A 578 26.90 -4.77 19.23
N LYS A 579 26.08 -4.59 18.18
CA LYS A 579 24.62 -4.42 18.27
C LYS A 579 23.95 -5.29 17.21
N LYS A 580 23.61 -6.52 17.58
CA LYS A 580 22.94 -7.51 16.70
C LYS A 580 21.42 -7.51 16.79
N THR A 581 20.86 -6.71 17.70
CA THR A 581 19.42 -6.59 17.91
C THR A 581 18.88 -5.32 17.29
N MET A 582 17.85 -5.45 16.46
CA MET A 582 17.01 -4.35 16.00
C MET A 582 15.70 -4.32 16.77
N VAL A 583 15.14 -3.12 16.91
CA VAL A 583 13.85 -2.89 17.54
C VAL A 583 12.97 -2.24 16.48
N VAL A 584 11.81 -2.84 16.25
CA VAL A 584 10.79 -2.41 15.30
C VAL A 584 9.43 -2.47 15.98
N SER A 585 8.40 -1.97 15.31
CA SER A 585 7.02 -2.20 15.72
C SER A 585 6.36 -3.24 14.81
N GLY A 586 5.39 -4.00 15.31
CA GLY A 586 4.71 -5.04 14.54
C GLY A 586 3.42 -5.53 15.18
N ARG A 587 2.56 -6.13 14.35
CA ARG A 587 1.27 -6.73 14.73
C ARG A 587 1.11 -8.11 14.12
N HIS A 588 0.20 -8.90 14.70
CA HIS A 588 -0.18 -10.25 14.25
C HIS A 588 0.97 -11.27 14.21
N LEU A 589 2.09 -10.96 14.87
CA LEU A 589 3.20 -11.88 15.06
C LEU A 589 2.88 -12.85 16.19
N LYS A 590 3.36 -14.09 16.04
CA LYS A 590 3.24 -15.14 17.05
C LYS A 590 4.61 -15.49 17.61
N GLU A 591 4.61 -15.95 18.86
CA GLU A 591 5.82 -16.49 19.49
C GLU A 591 6.44 -17.61 18.62
N GLY A 592 7.76 -17.60 18.50
CA GLY A 592 8.49 -18.52 17.63
C GLY A 592 8.46 -18.17 16.13
N ALA A 593 8.08 -16.94 15.76
CA ALA A 593 8.23 -16.46 14.39
C ALA A 593 9.69 -16.61 13.88
N SER A 594 9.85 -17.08 12.65
CA SER A 594 11.15 -17.24 12.01
C SER A 594 11.64 -15.92 11.43
N VAL A 595 12.95 -15.69 11.49
CA VAL A 595 13.58 -14.51 10.89
C VAL A 595 14.06 -14.86 9.48
N ILE A 596 13.71 -14.02 8.52
CA ILE A 596 14.06 -14.17 7.11
C ILE A 596 14.88 -12.95 6.71
N VAL A 597 16.09 -13.16 6.19
CA VAL A 597 16.99 -12.09 5.75
C VAL A 597 17.27 -12.27 4.26
N ASN A 598 17.01 -11.24 3.47
CA ASN A 598 17.16 -11.23 2.00
C ASN A 598 16.53 -12.47 1.34
N GLY A 599 15.30 -12.81 1.75
CA GLY A 599 14.53 -13.92 1.22
C GLY A 599 14.85 -15.31 1.79
N ARG A 600 15.87 -15.45 2.66
CA ARG A 600 16.32 -16.74 3.21
C ARG A 600 16.17 -16.81 4.72
N LYS A 601 15.91 -18.00 5.24
CA LYS A 601 15.78 -18.20 6.69
C LYS A 601 17.11 -17.94 7.37
N ALA A 602 17.11 -17.07 8.38
CA ALA A 602 18.27 -16.71 9.16
C ALA A 602 18.16 -17.24 10.59
N LYS A 603 19.31 -17.59 11.18
CA LYS A 603 19.37 -17.89 12.62
C LYS A 603 19.19 -16.59 13.40
N GLY A 604 18.15 -16.53 14.21
CA GLY A 604 17.82 -15.37 15.03
C GLY A 604 16.71 -15.68 16.02
N SER A 605 16.35 -14.69 16.82
CA SER A 605 15.22 -14.75 17.75
C SER A 605 14.31 -13.53 17.57
N VAL A 606 13.02 -13.73 17.82
CA VAL A 606 12.00 -12.69 17.84
C VAL A 606 11.43 -12.65 19.25
N ARG A 607 11.41 -11.47 19.88
CA ARG A 607 10.72 -11.26 21.15
C ARG A 607 9.62 -10.22 20.96
N LEU A 608 8.40 -10.60 21.31
CA LEU A 608 7.24 -9.71 21.29
C LEU A 608 7.15 -8.99 22.64
N GLY A 609 6.94 -7.68 22.61
CA GLY A 609 6.78 -6.85 23.80
C GLY A 609 5.52 -5.99 23.74
N ASP A 610 5.30 -5.22 24.80
CA ASP A 610 4.14 -4.33 24.90
C ASP A 610 4.18 -3.21 23.85
N ASN A 611 3.02 -2.61 23.59
CA ASN A 611 2.87 -1.48 22.66
C ASN A 611 3.44 -1.78 21.26
N GLU A 612 3.12 -2.97 20.73
CA GLU A 612 3.51 -3.42 19.38
C GLU A 612 5.03 -3.53 19.18
N ARG A 613 5.81 -3.55 20.26
CA ARG A 613 7.26 -3.58 20.17
C ARG A 613 7.74 -4.98 19.81
N VAL A 614 8.67 -5.07 18.87
CA VAL A 614 9.26 -6.33 18.41
C VAL A 614 10.78 -6.19 18.41
N GLU A 615 11.46 -7.08 19.13
CA GLU A 615 12.91 -7.20 19.06
C GLU A 615 13.30 -8.35 18.15
N ILE A 616 14.20 -8.09 17.20
CA ILE A 616 14.73 -9.10 16.29
C ILE A 616 16.24 -9.16 16.49
N GLU A 617 16.74 -10.30 16.93
CA GLU A 617 18.17 -10.54 17.13
C GLU A 617 18.69 -11.50 16.07
N LEU A 618 19.75 -11.11 15.36
CA LEU A 618 20.41 -11.97 14.38
C LEU A 618 21.64 -12.64 15.01
N ALA A 619 21.75 -13.97 14.89
CA ALA A 619 22.93 -14.68 15.35
C ALA A 619 24.17 -14.28 14.51
N ASN A 620 23.97 -14.24 13.19
CA ASN A 620 24.96 -13.85 12.19
C ASN A 620 24.44 -12.65 11.40
N LEU A 621 25.29 -11.64 11.22
CA LEU A 621 24.97 -10.49 10.39
C LEU A 621 25.32 -10.77 8.93
N PRO A 622 24.50 -10.30 7.96
CA PRO A 622 24.92 -10.25 6.56
C PRO A 622 26.12 -9.28 6.37
N PRO A 623 26.71 -9.21 5.17
CA PRO A 623 27.77 -8.25 4.84
C PRO A 623 27.41 -6.79 5.17
N GLU A 624 28.39 -5.87 5.14
CA GLU A 624 28.09 -4.43 5.32
C GLU A 624 27.22 -3.93 4.15
N GLY A 625 26.13 -3.20 4.44
CA GLY A 625 25.19 -2.73 3.42
C GLY A 625 23.74 -2.62 3.90
N MET A 626 22.85 -2.34 2.95
CA MET A 626 21.39 -2.38 3.13
C MET A 626 20.89 -3.82 2.93
N HIS A 627 19.95 -4.24 3.77
CA HIS A 627 19.35 -5.58 3.74
C HIS A 627 17.88 -5.52 4.08
N PHE A 628 17.19 -6.63 3.79
CA PHE A 628 15.77 -6.80 4.04
C PHE A 628 15.54 -7.88 5.08
N VAL A 629 14.65 -7.60 6.03
CA VAL A 629 14.15 -8.57 6.99
C VAL A 629 12.65 -8.76 6.80
N GLN A 630 12.22 -10.01 6.84
CA GLN A 630 10.82 -10.39 7.04
C GLN A 630 10.76 -11.31 8.27
N LEU A 631 9.61 -11.32 8.93
CA LEU A 631 9.27 -12.33 9.93
C LEU A 631 8.19 -13.24 9.37
N GLN A 632 8.23 -14.51 9.73
CA GLN A 632 7.24 -15.49 9.30
C GLN A 632 6.67 -16.21 10.52
N ASN A 633 5.34 -16.14 10.68
CA ASN A 633 4.66 -17.02 11.63
C ASN A 633 4.79 -18.47 11.16
N ARG A 634 4.98 -19.42 12.08
CA ARG A 634 5.14 -20.84 11.73
C ARG A 634 3.96 -21.33 10.89
N ASP A 635 4.25 -21.96 9.75
CA ASP A 635 3.28 -22.43 8.75
C ASP A 635 2.31 -21.35 8.25
N GLY A 636 2.67 -20.07 8.40
CA GLY A 636 1.81 -18.92 8.09
C GLY A 636 2.48 -17.88 7.19
N LEU A 637 1.84 -16.72 7.13
CA LEU A 637 2.23 -15.61 6.25
C LEU A 637 3.48 -14.88 6.74
N PHE A 638 4.16 -14.24 5.79
CA PHE A 638 5.31 -13.36 5.99
C PHE A 638 4.86 -11.92 6.28
N THR A 639 5.70 -11.16 6.98
CA THR A 639 5.59 -9.69 7.00
C THR A 639 5.99 -9.08 5.65
N ASN A 640 5.82 -7.76 5.51
CA ASN A 640 6.45 -6.98 4.45
C ASN A 640 7.99 -7.08 4.49
N ASP A 641 8.63 -6.90 3.33
CA ASP A 641 10.06 -6.59 3.25
C ASP A 641 10.33 -5.30 4.06
N PHE A 642 11.20 -5.37 5.08
CA PHE A 642 11.57 -4.23 5.93
C PHE A 642 13.08 -3.96 5.87
N ILE A 643 13.46 -2.70 5.67
CA ILE A 643 14.87 -2.31 5.52
C ILE A 643 15.59 -2.27 6.86
N PHE A 644 16.80 -2.81 6.90
CA PHE A 644 17.80 -2.55 7.93
C PHE A 644 19.20 -2.44 7.30
N HIS A 645 20.16 -1.89 8.05
CA HIS A 645 21.54 -1.78 7.61
C HIS A 645 22.48 -2.56 8.52
N VAL A 646 23.58 -3.04 7.97
CA VAL A 646 24.74 -3.53 8.73
C VAL A 646 25.91 -2.60 8.47
N SER A 647 26.57 -2.11 9.52
CA SER A 647 27.86 -1.43 9.40
C SER A 647 28.66 -1.56 10.69
N ASP A 648 29.91 -2.04 10.55
CA ASP A 648 30.90 -2.15 11.63
C ASP A 648 31.73 -0.88 11.80
N LYS A 649 31.60 0.06 10.86
CA LYS A 649 32.04 1.42 11.15
C LYS A 649 31.32 1.78 12.44
N GLN A 650 32.05 2.31 13.41
CA GLN A 650 31.40 3.10 14.44
C GLN A 650 30.73 4.25 13.69
N ILE A 651 29.51 4.01 13.25
CA ILE A 651 28.56 5.05 12.99
C ILE A 651 28.33 5.58 14.40
N LYS A 652 29.18 6.52 14.83
CA LYS A 652 28.69 7.66 15.59
C LYS A 652 27.45 8.03 14.81
N ILE A 653 26.27 7.70 15.33
CA ILE A 653 24.97 7.99 14.73
C ILE A 653 25.13 9.30 13.99
N GLU A 654 25.33 9.22 12.68
CA GLU A 654 25.23 10.37 11.80
C GLU A 654 23.74 10.53 11.78
N ASP A 655 23.32 11.32 12.75
CA ASP A 655 22.06 11.99 12.79
C ASP A 655 21.99 12.73 11.45
N THR A 656 21.44 12.07 10.44
CA THR A 656 20.78 12.73 9.33
C THR A 656 19.45 13.33 9.79
N GLY A 657 19.13 13.25 11.10
CA GLY A 657 18.31 14.22 11.78
C GLY A 657 19.06 15.56 11.97
N PRO A 658 18.33 16.67 11.95
CA PRO A 658 18.73 17.88 11.24
C PRO A 658 19.83 18.69 11.93
N ASP A 659 20.58 19.41 11.09
CA ASP A 659 21.29 20.68 11.29
C ASP A 659 21.66 21.04 12.74
N LEU A 660 22.95 21.28 13.00
CA LEU A 660 23.50 21.87 14.24
C LEU A 660 22.62 22.99 14.81
N SER A 661 21.95 23.77 13.95
CA SER A 661 20.96 24.79 14.30
C SER A 661 19.77 24.29 15.11
N GLU A 662 19.15 23.15 14.77
CA GLU A 662 18.02 22.59 15.54
C GLU A 662 18.48 22.13 16.92
N ALA A 663 19.64 21.48 17.00
CA ALA A 663 20.21 21.05 18.27
C ALA A 663 20.46 22.24 19.20
N ILE A 664 20.87 23.39 18.64
CA ILE A 664 21.04 24.66 19.35
C ILE A 664 19.68 25.23 19.78
N ALA A 665 18.67 25.27 18.90
CA ALA A 665 17.34 25.78 19.21
C ALA A 665 16.67 25.02 20.37
N THR A 666 16.73 23.69 20.32
CA THR A 666 16.17 22.78 21.33
C THR A 666 16.98 22.72 22.63
N GLY A 667 18.18 23.31 22.68
CA GLY A 667 18.99 23.37 23.88
C GLY A 667 19.77 22.08 24.21
N ASN A 668 19.89 21.15 23.26
CA ASN A 668 20.50 19.84 23.49
C ASN A 668 22.03 19.90 23.43
N LEU A 669 22.67 20.38 24.51
CA LEU A 669 24.12 20.53 24.61
C LEU A 669 24.89 19.22 24.37
N SER A 670 24.35 18.09 24.79
CA SER A 670 24.94 16.77 24.57
C SER A 670 24.94 16.36 23.09
N ARG A 671 23.88 16.70 22.34
CA ARG A 671 23.79 16.51 20.88
C ARG A 671 24.75 17.47 20.16
N ILE A 672 24.81 18.73 20.55
CA ILE A 672 25.73 19.74 19.98
C ILE A 672 27.19 19.32 20.17
N LYS A 673 27.59 18.89 21.38
CA LYS A 673 28.93 18.37 21.65
C LYS A 673 29.28 17.18 20.77
N ARG A 674 28.31 16.34 20.44
CA ARG A 674 28.48 15.18 19.55
C ARG A 674 28.64 15.61 18.10
N LEU A 675 27.77 16.48 17.60
CA LEU A 675 27.80 17.01 16.23
C LEU A 675 29.13 17.72 15.94
N VAL A 676 29.61 18.58 16.85
CA VAL A 676 30.90 19.27 16.70
C VAL A 676 32.09 18.28 16.75
N ARG A 677 32.01 17.20 17.55
CA ARG A 677 33.01 16.11 17.53
C ARG A 677 32.93 15.22 16.28
N SER A 678 31.82 15.29 15.54
CA SER A 678 31.62 14.58 14.28
C SER A 678 31.94 15.44 13.06
N GLY A 679 32.43 16.67 13.25
CA GLY A 679 32.88 17.55 12.16
C GLY A 679 31.91 18.65 11.75
N ALA A 680 30.80 18.87 12.47
CA ALA A 680 29.90 19.98 12.19
C ALA A 680 30.63 21.33 12.33
N ASP A 681 30.55 22.17 11.30
CA ASP A 681 31.18 23.49 11.31
C ASP A 681 30.37 24.46 12.20
N VAL A 682 31.00 24.92 13.27
CA VAL A 682 30.41 25.87 14.23
C VAL A 682 30.22 27.28 13.67
N ASN A 683 30.57 27.50 12.39
CA ASN A 683 30.37 28.74 11.65
C ASN A 683 29.44 28.60 10.44
N GLU A 684 29.04 27.38 10.07
CA GLU A 684 28.17 27.13 8.93
C GLU A 684 26.78 27.71 9.18
N ARG A 685 26.21 28.40 8.19
CA ARG A 685 24.89 28.99 8.30
C ARG A 685 23.83 27.94 8.04
N ALA A 686 22.82 27.91 8.90
CA ALA A 686 21.63 27.09 8.72
C ALA A 686 20.81 27.54 7.49
N GLY A 687 19.83 26.72 7.08
CA GLY A 687 18.98 27.02 5.91
C GLY A 687 18.15 28.31 6.00
N ASP A 688 17.88 28.81 7.21
CA ASP A 688 17.25 30.11 7.47
C ASP A 688 18.25 31.29 7.41
N GLY A 689 19.55 30.99 7.25
CA GLY A 689 20.64 31.94 7.22
C GLY A 689 21.22 32.32 8.58
N GLY A 690 20.76 31.69 9.67
CA GLY A 690 21.29 31.84 11.03
C GLY A 690 22.68 31.20 11.18
N THR A 691 23.58 31.85 11.91
CA THR A 691 24.82 31.21 12.39
C THR A 691 24.56 30.48 13.72
N PRO A 692 25.37 29.47 14.09
CA PRO A 692 25.22 28.75 15.36
C PRO A 692 25.19 29.69 16.58
N LEU A 693 26.02 30.75 16.58
CA LEU A 693 25.98 31.77 17.63
C LEU A 693 24.74 32.67 17.57
N SER A 694 24.23 33.03 16.39
CA SER A 694 22.98 33.81 16.32
C SER A 694 21.77 32.99 16.74
N THR A 695 21.73 31.69 16.43
CA THR A 695 20.66 30.78 16.88
C THR A 695 20.71 30.62 18.40
N ALA A 696 21.91 30.40 18.97
CA ALA A 696 22.07 30.34 20.43
C ALA A 696 21.68 31.66 21.12
N ALA A 697 22.01 32.81 20.51
CA ALA A 697 21.60 34.13 21.00
C ALA A 697 20.08 34.33 20.92
N PHE A 698 19.43 33.92 19.83
CA PHE A 698 17.98 34.02 19.66
C PHE A 698 17.25 33.25 20.77
N HIS A 699 17.65 32.01 21.00
CA HIS A 699 17.06 31.11 22.01
C HIS A 699 17.60 31.31 23.44
N GLY A 700 18.48 32.28 23.69
CA GLY A 700 19.01 32.55 25.04
C GLY A 700 19.86 31.43 25.65
N ARG A 701 20.52 30.59 24.83
CA ARG A 701 21.25 29.40 25.29
C ARG A 701 22.69 29.72 25.69
N LEU A 702 22.91 30.35 26.85
CA LEU A 702 24.22 30.82 27.30
C LEU A 702 25.32 29.73 27.31
N GLU A 703 25.04 28.55 27.85
CA GLU A 703 26.03 27.46 27.93
C GLU A 703 26.43 26.91 26.56
N ILE A 704 25.47 26.85 25.63
CA ILE A 704 25.73 26.47 24.24
C ILE A 704 26.55 27.56 23.56
N PHE A 705 26.22 28.82 23.80
CA PHE A 705 26.96 29.97 23.27
C PHE A 705 28.44 29.94 23.73
N ARG A 706 28.69 29.67 25.01
CA ARG A 706 30.05 29.48 25.57
C ARG A 706 30.78 28.31 24.90
N PHE A 707 30.10 27.18 24.74
CA PHE A 707 30.67 26.00 24.09
C PHE A 707 31.05 26.27 22.62
N LEU A 708 30.19 26.94 21.85
CA LEU A 708 30.46 27.27 20.45
C LEU A 708 31.66 28.22 20.33
N LEU A 709 31.78 29.23 21.21
CA LEU A 709 32.97 30.09 21.26
C LEU A 709 34.25 29.29 21.57
N GLN A 710 34.20 28.35 22.52
CA GLN A 710 35.33 27.45 22.82
C GLN A 710 35.73 26.57 21.63
N LYS A 711 34.80 26.32 20.70
CA LYS A 711 35.01 25.52 19.49
C LYS A 711 35.34 26.35 18.26
N GLY A 712 35.59 27.64 18.41
CA GLY A 712 36.07 28.51 17.33
C GLY A 712 34.95 29.18 16.52
N ALA A 713 33.73 29.25 17.04
CA ALA A 713 32.67 30.03 16.42
C ALA A 713 33.02 31.53 16.40
N ARG A 714 32.84 32.18 15.26
CA ARG A 714 33.22 33.58 15.01
C ARG A 714 32.21 34.53 15.67
N PRO A 715 32.56 35.24 16.76
CA PRO A 715 31.61 36.05 17.53
C PRO A 715 30.99 37.21 16.74
N MET A 716 31.63 37.64 15.64
CA MET A 716 31.18 38.72 14.78
C MET A 716 30.61 38.23 13.43
N ALA A 717 30.38 36.92 13.26
CA ALA A 717 29.77 36.41 12.03
C ALA A 717 28.35 36.95 11.85
N LYS A 718 28.03 37.41 10.65
CA LYS A 718 26.70 37.93 10.31
C LYS A 718 25.77 36.78 9.89
N ASN A 719 24.50 36.85 10.24
CA ASN A 719 23.44 36.02 9.64
C ASN A 719 23.00 36.61 8.27
N ARG A 720 21.96 36.05 7.65
CA ARG A 720 21.40 36.52 6.36
C ARG A 720 20.94 37.99 6.38
N ASP A 721 20.44 38.48 7.52
CA ASP A 721 20.00 39.87 7.70
C ASP A 721 21.15 40.83 8.05
N GLY A 722 22.39 40.34 8.03
CA GLY A 722 23.56 41.12 8.43
C GLY A 722 23.72 41.28 9.94
N ASN A 723 22.85 40.68 10.75
CA ASN A 723 22.90 40.76 12.21
C ASN A 723 24.04 39.88 12.74
N THR A 724 24.85 40.44 13.63
CA THR A 724 25.80 39.66 14.44
C THR A 724 25.09 39.08 15.68
N PRO A 725 25.67 38.08 16.38
CA PRO A 725 25.10 37.52 17.59
C PRO A 725 24.71 38.57 18.65
N ILE A 726 25.44 39.68 18.77
CA ILE A 726 25.11 40.75 19.72
C ILE A 726 23.88 41.57 19.30
N HIS A 727 23.60 41.75 18.00
CA HIS A 727 22.35 42.35 17.55
C HIS A 727 21.15 41.48 17.97
N VAL A 728 21.26 40.17 17.74
CA VAL A 728 20.20 39.21 18.06
C VAL A 728 20.00 39.11 19.57
N ALA A 729 21.08 38.99 20.36
CA ALA A 729 21.01 38.92 21.82
C ALA A 729 20.42 40.20 22.44
N ALA A 730 20.80 41.39 21.93
CA ALA A 730 20.25 42.66 22.39
C ALA A 730 18.76 42.77 22.07
N PHE A 731 18.35 42.45 20.84
CA PHE A 731 16.95 42.47 20.43
C PHE A 731 16.09 41.48 21.22
N MET A 732 16.61 40.31 21.55
CA MET A 732 15.90 39.28 22.33
C MET A 732 16.05 39.42 23.86
N GLY A 733 16.65 40.52 24.35
CA GLY A 733 16.78 40.79 25.79
C GLY A 733 17.71 39.83 26.55
N ARG A 734 18.69 39.20 25.89
CA ARG A 734 19.57 38.18 26.48
C ARG A 734 20.82 38.79 27.13
N PHE A 735 20.65 39.46 28.27
CA PHE A 735 21.71 40.21 28.98
C PHE A 735 22.99 39.41 29.23
N GLU A 736 22.89 38.14 29.64
CA GLU A 736 24.06 37.32 29.95
C GLU A 736 24.92 37.04 28.71
N ILE A 737 24.27 36.82 27.56
CA ILE A 737 24.96 36.63 26.27
C ILE A 737 25.58 37.94 25.81
N VAL A 738 24.89 39.08 25.97
CA VAL A 738 25.44 40.40 25.66
C VAL A 738 26.68 40.69 26.50
N ASN A 739 26.62 40.51 27.82
CA ASN A 739 27.76 40.70 28.72
C ASN A 739 28.94 39.79 28.37
N LEU A 740 28.67 38.53 28.02
CA LEU A 740 29.69 37.59 27.55
C LEU A 740 30.37 38.11 26.28
N ILE A 741 29.60 38.56 25.29
CA ILE A 741 30.15 39.08 24.02
C ILE A 741 30.96 40.37 24.27
N LEU A 742 30.48 41.27 25.13
CA LEU A 742 31.19 42.51 25.51
C LEU A 742 32.53 42.21 26.21
N SER A 743 32.57 41.22 27.12
CA SER A 743 33.79 40.80 27.79
C SER A 743 34.89 40.29 26.84
N LYS A 744 34.51 39.89 25.62
CA LYS A 744 35.41 39.45 24.54
C LYS A 744 35.81 40.58 23.59
N GLY A 745 35.45 41.83 23.90
CA GLY A 745 35.87 43.01 23.15
C GLY A 745 35.14 43.23 21.82
N ALA A 746 33.88 42.83 21.73
CA ALA A 746 33.06 42.99 20.53
C ALA A 746 33.00 44.44 20.02
N ASN A 747 33.02 44.60 18.69
CA ASN A 747 32.85 45.89 18.05
C ASN A 747 31.37 46.27 18.03
N LEU A 748 31.00 47.34 18.72
CA LEU A 748 29.63 47.85 18.80
C LEU A 748 29.26 48.81 17.65
N ASN A 749 30.23 49.20 16.82
CA ASN A 749 29.99 50.06 15.64
C ASN A 749 29.69 49.23 14.37
N ILE A 750 29.44 47.92 14.51
CA ILE A 750 29.15 47.04 13.38
C ILE A 750 27.70 47.20 12.93
N LEU A 751 27.51 47.47 11.63
CA LEU A 751 26.20 47.67 11.03
C LEU A 751 25.61 46.38 10.45
N ASN A 752 24.33 46.13 10.69
CA ASN A 752 23.55 45.10 9.99
C ASN A 752 23.12 45.57 8.58
N ASN A 753 22.33 44.78 7.84
CA ASN A 753 21.89 45.16 6.49
C ASN A 753 20.94 46.38 6.49
N ARG A 754 20.27 46.65 7.61
CA ARG A 754 19.42 47.83 7.81
C ARG A 754 20.19 49.07 8.29
N LYS A 755 21.53 49.02 8.30
CA LYS A 755 22.41 50.09 8.79
C LYS A 755 22.23 50.42 10.28
N GLU A 756 21.80 49.43 11.06
CA GLU A 756 21.63 49.54 12.51
C GLU A 756 22.86 48.96 13.23
N THR A 757 23.30 49.60 14.30
CA THR A 757 24.21 49.03 15.30
C THR A 757 23.44 48.17 16.32
N PRO A 758 24.12 47.39 17.18
CA PRO A 758 23.47 46.69 18.29
C PRO A 758 22.75 47.63 19.27
N ILE A 759 23.15 48.91 19.35
CA ILE A 759 22.45 49.92 20.15
C ILE A 759 21.15 50.33 19.46
N ASP A 760 21.18 50.52 18.13
CA ASP A 760 20.03 51.00 17.37
C ASP A 760 18.85 50.01 17.41
N VAL A 761 19.13 48.70 17.37
CA VAL A 761 18.09 47.65 17.44
C VAL A 761 17.31 47.63 18.76
N VAL A 762 17.78 48.34 19.80
CA VAL A 762 17.10 48.53 21.09
C VAL A 762 16.79 50.00 21.42
N SER A 763 17.08 50.95 20.52
CA SER A 763 16.94 52.38 20.79
C SER A 763 15.58 52.97 20.44
N GLY A 764 14.80 52.31 19.58
CA GLY A 764 13.44 52.74 19.24
C GLY A 764 12.48 52.61 20.43
N GLU A 765 11.53 53.54 20.52
CA GLU A 765 10.45 53.50 21.50
C GLU A 765 9.60 52.23 21.33
N TRP A 766 8.98 51.79 22.41
CA TRP A 766 8.08 50.64 22.37
C TRP A 766 6.78 51.01 21.64
N SER A 767 6.50 50.35 20.52
CA SER A 767 5.28 50.54 19.73
C SER A 767 4.43 49.27 19.64
N ASP A 768 3.16 49.42 19.26
CA ASP A 768 2.27 48.28 19.02
C ASP A 768 2.71 47.43 17.83
N GLU A 769 3.37 48.03 16.83
CA GLU A 769 3.97 47.33 15.70
C GLU A 769 5.14 46.44 16.15
N LEU A 770 6.04 46.97 17.00
CA LEU A 770 7.14 46.21 17.59
C LEU A 770 6.60 45.08 18.48
N ALA A 771 5.59 45.36 19.29
CA ALA A 771 4.90 44.35 20.08
C ALA A 771 4.26 43.27 19.19
N GLY A 772 3.63 43.66 18.08
CA GLY A 772 3.08 42.76 17.07
C GLY A 772 4.13 41.83 16.48
N PHE A 773 5.32 42.36 16.18
CA PHE A 773 6.43 41.56 15.68
C PHE A 773 6.91 40.50 16.70
N TYR A 774 7.02 40.85 17.98
CA TYR A 774 7.35 39.85 19.02
C TYR A 774 6.25 38.79 19.19
N ARG A 775 4.96 39.15 19.09
CA ARG A 775 3.86 38.15 19.11
C ARG A 775 3.94 37.19 17.94
N LEU A 776 4.24 37.70 16.74
CA LEU A 776 4.45 36.88 15.54
C LEU A 776 5.61 35.90 15.76
N LEU A 777 6.73 36.36 16.31
CA LEU A 777 7.89 35.50 16.61
C LEU A 777 7.57 34.42 17.66
N ASN A 778 6.78 34.74 18.68
CA ASN A 778 6.30 33.77 19.66
C ASN A 778 5.38 32.71 19.02
N GLY A 779 4.58 33.07 18.01
CA GLY A 779 3.72 32.12 17.29
C GLY A 779 4.44 31.25 16.26
N LEU A 780 5.61 31.68 15.78
CA LEU A 780 6.39 30.97 14.75
C LEU A 780 7.54 30.13 15.32
N THR A 781 7.93 30.33 16.58
CA THR A 781 9.11 29.68 17.17
C THR A 781 8.79 29.10 18.54
N THR A 782 9.54 28.08 18.97
CA THR A 782 9.43 27.53 20.35
C THR A 782 10.05 28.43 21.42
N ASN A 783 10.35 29.70 21.09
CA ASN A 783 11.08 30.64 21.93
C ASN A 783 10.16 31.80 22.30
N GLU A 784 9.37 31.59 23.33
CA GLU A 784 8.46 32.61 23.83
C GLU A 784 9.21 33.66 24.65
N VAL A 785 9.13 34.92 24.22
CA VAL A 785 9.58 36.07 25.01
C VAL A 785 8.40 36.76 25.67
N ASP A 786 8.56 37.16 26.93
CA ASP A 786 7.58 37.99 27.63
C ASP A 786 7.72 39.44 27.15
N LEU A 787 6.69 39.93 26.45
CA LEU A 787 6.68 41.28 25.88
C LEU A 787 6.72 42.37 26.96
N GLN A 788 6.13 42.16 28.12
CA GLN A 788 6.18 43.14 29.22
C GLN A 788 7.60 43.23 29.78
N GLU A 789 8.27 42.08 29.90
CA GLU A 789 9.65 42.04 30.36
C GLU A 789 10.62 42.63 29.32
N ILE A 790 10.43 42.34 28.03
CA ILE A 790 11.23 42.98 26.96
C ILE A 790 11.00 44.49 26.98
N ARG A 791 9.75 44.98 27.08
CA ARG A 791 9.45 46.41 27.15
C ARG A 791 10.17 47.09 28.32
N LYS A 792 10.13 46.47 29.50
CA LYS A 792 10.76 46.99 30.73
C LYS A 792 12.28 46.99 30.66
N THR A 793 12.87 45.95 30.09
CA THR A 793 14.32 45.72 30.10
C THR A 793 15.04 46.35 28.92
N ARG A 794 14.35 46.66 27.82
CA ARG A 794 14.94 47.27 26.60
C ARG A 794 15.73 48.56 26.86
N PRO A 795 15.28 49.54 27.68
CA PRO A 795 16.09 50.71 28.03
C PRO A 795 17.37 50.35 28.81
N HIS A 796 17.31 49.31 29.65
CA HIS A 796 18.46 48.82 30.39
C HIS A 796 19.50 48.17 29.46
N MET A 797 19.04 47.42 28.45
CA MET A 797 19.91 46.86 27.41
C MET A 797 20.58 47.98 26.58
N GLN A 798 19.81 49.02 26.23
CA GLN A 798 20.35 50.19 25.53
C GLN A 798 21.44 50.89 26.36
N LYS A 799 21.18 51.11 27.66
CA LYS A 799 22.17 51.69 28.58
C LYS A 799 23.44 50.83 28.67
N LEU A 800 23.30 49.52 28.85
CA LEU A 800 24.42 48.57 28.91
C LEU A 800 25.33 48.68 27.67
N LEU A 801 24.73 48.71 26.47
CA LEU A 801 25.49 48.82 25.23
C LEU A 801 26.12 50.21 25.04
N LYS A 802 25.46 51.30 25.47
CA LYS A 802 26.03 52.65 25.47
C LYS A 802 27.22 52.77 26.40
N ASP A 803 27.09 52.28 27.63
CA ASP A 803 28.16 52.30 28.65
C ASP A 803 29.38 51.51 28.15
N ALA A 804 29.15 50.35 27.52
CA ALA A 804 30.22 49.55 26.94
C ALA A 804 30.87 50.20 25.70
N SER A 805 30.12 50.94 24.89
CA SER A 805 30.65 51.70 23.75
C SER A 805 31.56 52.85 24.20
N ASN A 806 31.22 53.50 25.32
CA ASN A 806 31.98 54.63 25.88
C ASN A 806 33.25 54.18 26.64
N ALA A 807 33.40 52.89 26.96
CA ALA A 807 34.44 52.37 27.85
C ALA A 807 35.82 52.06 27.21
N LYS A 808 36.15 52.52 25.99
CA LYS A 808 37.51 52.35 25.43
C LYS A 808 38.13 53.62 24.82
N LEU A 809 39.05 54.22 25.57
CA LEU A 809 40.43 54.54 25.15
C LEU A 809 41.35 54.68 26.39
N PRO A 810 42.30 53.75 26.60
CA PRO A 810 43.63 54.10 27.11
C PRO A 810 44.64 54.07 25.96
N LYS A 811 45.50 55.10 25.92
CA LYS A 811 46.58 55.30 24.95
C LYS A 811 47.55 54.11 24.94
N LYS A 812 47.92 53.67 23.72
CA LYS A 812 49.09 52.83 23.44
C LYS A 812 50.36 53.56 23.85
N ASN A 813 51.19 52.96 24.71
CA ASN A 813 52.63 53.23 24.70
C ASN A 813 53.27 52.42 23.57
N ALA A 814 54.11 53.10 22.79
CA ALA A 814 54.79 52.59 21.61
C ALA A 814 55.87 51.54 21.94
N PRO A 815 56.20 50.63 21.01
CA PRO A 815 57.32 49.70 21.18
C PRO A 815 58.66 50.39 20.87
N HIS A 816 59.64 50.22 21.75
CA HIS A 816 61.04 50.50 21.42
C HIS A 816 61.53 49.49 20.39
N SER A 817 62.04 50.02 19.28
CA SER A 817 62.85 49.33 18.30
C SER A 817 64.27 49.09 18.85
N GLN A 818 64.79 47.88 18.64
CA GLN A 818 66.22 47.69 18.36
C GLN A 818 66.38 46.96 17.02
N PRO A 819 67.38 47.33 16.21
CA PRO A 819 67.56 46.82 14.86
C PRO A 819 68.44 45.57 14.85
N VAL A 820 68.15 44.64 13.94
CA VAL A 820 69.16 43.73 13.38
C VAL A 820 69.05 43.82 11.87
N ASN A 821 70.18 44.07 11.23
CA ASN A 821 70.44 44.18 9.80
C ASN A 821 71.76 43.43 9.58
N PRO A 822 72.09 42.88 8.40
CA PRO A 822 71.28 42.48 7.25
C PRO A 822 70.98 40.97 7.21
#